data_AF-A0A835P9W1-F1
#
_entry.id   AF-A0A835P9W1-F1
#
_cell.length_a   1.000
_cell.length_b   1.000
_cell.length_c   1.000
_cell.angle_alpha   90.00
_cell.angle_beta   90.00
_cell.angle_gamma   90.00
#
_symmetry.space_group_name_H-M   'P 1'
#
loop_
_entity.id
_entity.type
_entity.pdbx_description
1 polymer ?
#
loop_
_entity_poly.entity_id
_entity_poly.type
_entity_poly.pdbx_seq_one_letter_code
_entity_poly.pdbx_strand_id
1 'polypeptide(L)'
;MRLSPFRVPTSSTPAIVAANSRIARLARLGQIECARKVFDEMPERSVVSWNSLISAYFLNNQPHVARCLFEQMPQRNTTSYNTLISGYVKLGCLSDAQTIFDTMPESNVVSWTSLLRGYIQAGAINEAEALFRRMPEKNVISCTVMLGGLIQEGRIDDARRLFDTMPERDVVTRTIMVSGYCQMGRTAEAREIFDEMPRRNVIAWTAMISGYAHNLQLDQARKLFEVMPEKNEVTWTAMLTGYTQAGRIEEANDLFKMMKMKPVIACNAMIIGFGQCGMVTEARDVFNQMLEKDDGTWSSMVKIYEQNSSPLEALDAFRSMQMANARPSVPSIVSVLIVCANLAILGHGRQVHAVMVRSHFDSDVFVVSALITVYVKCGELAMARMIFDMSDGKDVGLWNSMITGYAQHGLGEEALKIFNDMCSAGVIPDEITYIGALSACSYSGMVEKGKAIFKTLNSNSMVRPTAEHYACMVDMLGRAGQIEKAMEIIRKMPVEADAVVWGALLGACRIHKKVEIAEIAAKKLLQLEAWNSGPYILLSNIYAAMGRWEDVAKLRKALSLRSVSKSPGCSWIEVDKTVHMFTGGDIMVHPEHEIIACMLERLDGLLKEMGYTPDLSYVLHDVDEEQKMLNLRYHSERQAVAFGLLKVREGMPIRVMKNLRICGDCHSAINLIAKAMAREIILRDANRFHHFKGGNCSCREYW
;
A
#
# COMPACT_ATOMS: atom_id res chain seq x y z
N MET A 1 -44.88 -85.93 -18.51
CA MET A 1 -44.87 -84.89 -17.47
C MET A 1 -43.44 -84.66 -16.99
N ARG A 2 -42.77 -83.60 -17.48
CA ARG A 2 -41.53 -83.08 -16.90
C ARG A 2 -41.61 -81.55 -16.93
N LEU A 3 -41.35 -80.97 -15.77
CA LEU A 3 -41.55 -79.57 -15.37
C LEU A 3 -40.58 -78.62 -16.10
N SER A 4 -41.10 -77.44 -16.46
CA SER A 4 -40.33 -76.27 -16.90
C SER A 4 -39.59 -75.63 -15.72
N PRO A 5 -38.31 -75.22 -15.84
CA PRO A 5 -37.67 -74.39 -14.83
C PRO A 5 -37.87 -72.91 -15.16
N PHE A 6 -38.38 -72.18 -14.18
CA PHE A 6 -38.33 -70.72 -14.05
C PHE A 6 -36.93 -70.18 -14.35
N ARG A 7 -36.81 -69.21 -15.27
CA ARG A 7 -35.62 -68.35 -15.41
C ARG A 7 -35.77 -67.14 -14.48
N VAL A 8 -34.82 -67.01 -13.55
CA VAL A 8 -34.59 -65.81 -12.73
C VAL A 8 -33.68 -64.85 -13.53
N PRO A 9 -33.96 -63.53 -13.60
CA PRO A 9 -33.07 -62.56 -14.24
C PRO A 9 -31.95 -62.12 -13.28
N THR A 10 -30.70 -62.40 -13.62
CA THR A 10 -29.51 -61.98 -12.85
C THR A 10 -28.84 -60.74 -13.44
N SER A 11 -28.81 -59.68 -12.63
CA SER A 11 -27.79 -58.63 -12.45
C SER A 11 -27.29 -57.80 -13.66
N SER A 12 -27.54 -56.49 -13.58
CA SER A 12 -26.93 -55.36 -14.29
C SER A 12 -25.40 -55.41 -14.41
N THR A 13 -24.90 -55.20 -15.63
CA THR A 13 -23.54 -55.47 -16.13
C THR A 13 -22.44 -54.45 -15.74
N PRO A 14 -21.21 -54.90 -15.37
CA PRO A 14 -20.02 -54.07 -15.11
C PRO A 14 -19.65 -53.05 -16.22
N ALA A 15 -20.02 -53.35 -17.47
CA ALA A 15 -19.79 -52.47 -18.62
C ALA A 15 -20.51 -51.11 -18.50
N ILE A 16 -21.71 -51.07 -17.90
CA ILE A 16 -22.49 -49.83 -17.72
C ILE A 16 -21.83 -48.93 -16.67
N VAL A 17 -21.28 -49.50 -15.59
CA VAL A 17 -20.56 -48.76 -14.54
C VAL A 17 -19.25 -48.16 -15.08
N ALA A 18 -18.53 -48.92 -15.91
CA ALA A 18 -17.33 -48.43 -16.60
C ALA A 18 -17.65 -47.29 -17.58
N ALA A 19 -18.74 -47.39 -18.34
CA ALA A 19 -19.21 -46.34 -19.24
C ALA A 19 -19.58 -45.05 -18.49
N ASN A 20 -20.32 -45.14 -17.38
CA ASN A 20 -20.68 -43.99 -16.54
C ASN A 20 -19.43 -43.27 -15.98
N SER A 21 -18.45 -44.04 -15.55
CA SER A 21 -17.18 -43.52 -15.03
C SER A 21 -16.37 -42.82 -16.13
N ARG A 22 -16.41 -43.36 -17.36
CA ARG A 22 -15.78 -42.76 -18.55
C ARG A 22 -16.45 -41.45 -18.96
N ILE A 23 -17.79 -41.38 -18.94
CA ILE A 23 -18.56 -40.13 -19.17
C ILE A 23 -18.12 -39.05 -18.18
N ALA A 24 -18.10 -39.36 -16.88
CA ALA A 24 -17.70 -38.42 -15.85
C ALA A 24 -16.24 -37.94 -15.99
N ARG A 25 -15.32 -38.82 -16.40
CA ARG A 25 -13.92 -38.47 -16.66
C ARG A 25 -13.79 -37.52 -17.86
N LEU A 26 -14.44 -37.85 -18.98
CA LEU A 26 -14.41 -37.03 -20.19
C LEU A 26 -15.01 -35.64 -19.95
N ALA A 27 -16.07 -35.56 -19.15
CA ALA A 27 -16.67 -34.30 -18.73
C ALA A 27 -15.69 -33.38 -18.00
N ARG A 28 -14.90 -33.92 -17.06
CA ARG A 28 -13.87 -33.16 -16.32
C ARG A 28 -12.72 -32.67 -17.20
N LEU A 29 -12.48 -33.33 -18.33
CA LEU A 29 -11.48 -32.95 -19.31
C LEU A 29 -12.02 -31.98 -20.37
N GLY A 30 -13.27 -31.53 -20.26
CA GLY A 30 -13.90 -30.63 -21.23
C GLY A 30 -14.39 -31.31 -22.51
N GLN A 31 -14.26 -32.63 -22.63
CA GLN A 31 -14.55 -33.39 -23.86
C GLN A 31 -16.01 -33.87 -23.89
N ILE A 32 -16.95 -32.93 -23.88
CA ILE A 32 -18.38 -33.23 -23.75
C ILE A 32 -18.96 -34.01 -24.93
N GLU A 33 -18.48 -33.77 -26.15
CA GLU A 33 -18.93 -34.53 -27.34
C GLU A 33 -18.49 -36.00 -27.30
N CYS A 34 -17.27 -36.27 -26.81
CA CYS A 34 -16.79 -37.63 -26.59
C CYS A 34 -17.61 -38.33 -25.49
N ALA A 35 -17.98 -37.60 -24.44
CA ALA A 35 -18.85 -38.13 -23.38
C ALA A 35 -20.26 -38.47 -23.92
N ARG A 36 -20.80 -37.64 -24.83
CA ARG A 36 -22.06 -37.88 -25.52
C ARG A 36 -22.00 -39.12 -26.43
N LYS A 37 -20.94 -39.27 -27.22
CA LYS A 37 -20.73 -40.48 -28.05
C LYS A 37 -20.70 -41.76 -27.23
N VAL A 38 -19.96 -41.76 -26.12
CA VAL A 38 -19.90 -42.91 -25.20
C VAL A 38 -21.28 -43.25 -24.65
N PHE A 39 -22.14 -42.25 -24.40
CA PHE A 39 -23.51 -42.45 -23.94
C PHE A 39 -24.45 -42.96 -25.04
N ASP A 40 -24.30 -42.46 -26.27
CA ASP A 40 -25.11 -42.87 -27.41
C ASP A 40 -24.78 -44.31 -27.85
N GLU A 41 -23.53 -44.75 -27.71
CA GLU A 41 -23.07 -46.13 -27.99
C GLU A 41 -23.48 -47.16 -26.92
N MET A 42 -24.09 -46.74 -25.80
CA MET A 42 -24.51 -47.67 -24.75
C MET A 42 -25.69 -48.54 -25.21
N PRO A 43 -25.58 -49.88 -25.15
CA PRO A 43 -26.67 -50.78 -25.55
C PRO A 43 -27.88 -50.68 -24.61
N GLU A 44 -27.65 -50.37 -23.32
CA GLU A 44 -28.70 -50.08 -22.34
C GLU A 44 -28.34 -48.82 -21.53
N ARG A 45 -29.30 -47.91 -21.37
CA ARG A 45 -29.12 -46.63 -20.65
C ARG A 45 -29.93 -46.65 -19.37
N SER A 46 -29.24 -46.68 -18.23
CA SER A 46 -29.87 -46.58 -16.91
C SER A 46 -30.07 -45.12 -16.48
N VAL A 47 -30.92 -44.87 -15.49
CA VAL A 47 -31.10 -43.53 -14.89
C VAL A 47 -29.76 -42.92 -14.43
N VAL A 48 -28.81 -43.76 -13.97
CA VAL A 48 -27.47 -43.31 -13.56
C VAL A 48 -26.67 -42.78 -14.76
N SER A 49 -26.75 -43.44 -15.92
CA SER A 49 -26.06 -43.00 -17.14
C SER A 49 -26.58 -41.66 -17.64
N TRP A 50 -27.91 -41.45 -17.62
CA TRP A 50 -28.54 -40.17 -17.94
C TRP A 50 -28.11 -39.06 -16.97
N ASN A 51 -28.14 -39.32 -15.66
CA ASN A 51 -27.72 -38.33 -14.64
C ASN A 51 -26.22 -37.97 -14.76
N SER A 52 -25.39 -38.94 -15.17
CA SER A 52 -23.95 -38.73 -15.38
C SER A 52 -23.70 -37.81 -16.57
N LEU A 53 -24.46 -37.97 -17.66
CA LEU A 53 -24.39 -37.09 -18.82
C LEU A 53 -24.96 -35.69 -18.53
N ILE A 54 -26.10 -35.60 -17.83
CA ILE A 54 -26.68 -34.32 -17.40
C ILE A 54 -25.67 -33.53 -16.55
N SER A 55 -25.03 -34.19 -15.58
CA SER A 55 -23.97 -33.58 -14.76
C SER A 55 -22.79 -33.10 -15.59
N ALA A 56 -22.44 -33.83 -16.66
CA ALA A 56 -21.36 -33.47 -17.57
C ALA A 56 -21.65 -32.16 -18.32
N TYR A 57 -22.88 -31.96 -18.78
CA TYR A 57 -23.30 -30.72 -19.45
C TYR A 57 -23.31 -29.51 -18.50
N PHE A 58 -23.72 -29.67 -17.24
CA PHE A 58 -23.59 -28.59 -16.25
C PHE A 58 -22.13 -28.23 -15.96
N LEU A 59 -21.23 -29.22 -15.86
CA LEU A 59 -19.80 -28.99 -15.66
C LEU A 59 -19.16 -28.20 -16.80
N ASN A 60 -19.71 -28.32 -18.00
CA ASN A 60 -19.26 -27.64 -19.21
C ASN A 60 -20.11 -26.38 -19.54
N ASN A 61 -20.83 -25.84 -18.56
CA ASN A 61 -21.62 -24.61 -18.68
C ASN A 61 -22.71 -24.64 -19.78
N GLN A 62 -23.35 -25.80 -19.99
CA GLN A 62 -24.44 -26.00 -20.97
C GLN A 62 -25.75 -26.47 -20.31
N PRO A 63 -26.38 -25.63 -19.46
CA PRO A 63 -27.58 -26.02 -18.69
C PRO A 63 -28.82 -26.30 -19.55
N HIS A 64 -28.97 -25.60 -20.69
CA HIS A 64 -30.11 -25.81 -21.59
C HIS A 64 -30.14 -27.23 -22.17
N VAL A 65 -28.97 -27.73 -22.61
CA VAL A 65 -28.85 -29.09 -23.17
C VAL A 65 -29.09 -30.13 -22.08
N ALA A 66 -28.62 -29.87 -20.85
CA ALA A 66 -28.88 -30.72 -19.70
C ALA A 66 -30.38 -30.84 -19.40
N ARG A 67 -31.14 -29.74 -19.50
CA ARG A 67 -32.60 -29.72 -19.34
C ARG A 67 -33.31 -30.50 -20.45
N CYS A 68 -32.94 -30.29 -21.71
CA CYS A 68 -33.51 -31.06 -22.83
C CYS A 68 -33.28 -32.57 -22.65
N LEU A 69 -32.09 -32.98 -22.21
CA LEU A 69 -31.78 -34.38 -21.93
C LEU A 69 -32.63 -34.94 -20.79
N PHE A 70 -32.84 -34.16 -19.73
CA PHE A 70 -33.72 -34.54 -18.63
C PHE A 70 -35.18 -34.74 -19.08
N GLU A 71 -35.67 -33.88 -19.98
CA GLU A 71 -37.00 -34.00 -20.57
C GLU A 71 -37.13 -35.25 -21.48
N GLN A 72 -36.04 -35.68 -22.11
CA GLN A 72 -36.02 -36.90 -22.93
C GLN A 72 -35.85 -38.20 -22.11
N MET A 73 -35.58 -38.12 -20.80
CA MET A 73 -35.39 -39.30 -19.96
C MET A 73 -36.66 -40.17 -19.88
N PRO A 74 -36.60 -41.46 -20.23
CA PRO A 74 -37.77 -42.36 -20.18
C PRO A 74 -38.29 -42.61 -18.76
N GLN A 75 -37.39 -42.62 -17.78
CA GLN A 75 -37.71 -42.77 -16.37
C GLN A 75 -36.93 -41.73 -15.56
N ARG A 76 -37.65 -41.03 -14.68
CA ARG A 76 -37.09 -40.01 -13.79
C ARG A 76 -37.35 -40.42 -12.35
N ASN A 77 -36.36 -40.22 -11.50
CA ASN A 77 -36.49 -40.40 -10.06
C ASN A 77 -35.93 -39.18 -9.32
N THR A 78 -36.04 -39.16 -8.00
CA THR A 78 -35.57 -38.04 -7.16
C THR A 78 -34.10 -37.70 -7.41
N THR A 79 -33.25 -38.68 -7.71
CA THR A 79 -31.82 -38.45 -8.05
C THR A 79 -31.66 -37.66 -9.34
N SER A 80 -32.49 -37.91 -10.36
CA SER A 80 -32.45 -37.15 -11.61
C SER A 80 -32.80 -35.68 -11.40
N TYR A 81 -33.85 -35.39 -10.62
CA TYR A 81 -34.21 -34.00 -10.28
C TYR A 81 -33.14 -33.34 -9.41
N ASN A 82 -32.59 -34.03 -8.39
CA ASN A 82 -31.52 -33.51 -7.54
C ASN A 82 -30.25 -33.16 -8.33
N THR A 83 -29.95 -33.94 -9.38
CA THR A 83 -28.82 -33.67 -10.28
C THR A 83 -29.02 -32.35 -11.02
N LEU A 84 -30.25 -32.09 -11.48
CA LEU A 84 -30.60 -30.86 -12.19
C LEU A 84 -30.59 -29.63 -11.26
N ILE A 85 -31.18 -29.74 -10.06
CA ILE A 85 -31.16 -28.70 -9.03
C ILE A 85 -29.72 -28.34 -8.64
N SER A 86 -28.88 -29.34 -8.33
CA SER A 86 -27.47 -29.10 -7.97
C SER A 86 -26.68 -28.46 -9.11
N GLY A 87 -26.98 -28.83 -10.37
CA GLY A 87 -26.38 -28.22 -11.56
C GLY A 87 -26.71 -26.74 -11.68
N TYR A 88 -28.00 -26.38 -11.58
CA TYR A 88 -28.44 -24.98 -11.64
C TYR A 88 -27.90 -24.13 -10.48
N VAL A 89 -27.89 -24.68 -9.26
CA VAL A 89 -27.30 -24.01 -8.09
C VAL A 89 -25.83 -23.69 -8.30
N LYS A 90 -25.03 -24.61 -8.85
CA LYS A 90 -23.60 -24.37 -9.14
C LYS A 90 -23.36 -23.25 -10.15
N LEU A 91 -24.30 -23.05 -11.08
CA LEU A 91 -24.25 -21.97 -12.07
C LEU A 91 -24.91 -20.67 -11.58
N GLY A 92 -25.41 -20.63 -10.33
CA GLY A 92 -26.09 -19.45 -9.76
C GLY A 92 -27.51 -19.21 -10.30
N CYS A 93 -28.08 -20.13 -11.07
CA CYS A 93 -29.40 -19.99 -11.69
C CYS A 93 -30.52 -20.47 -10.74
N LEU A 94 -30.79 -19.71 -9.68
CA LEU A 94 -31.71 -20.14 -8.61
C LEU A 94 -33.19 -20.24 -9.03
N SER A 95 -33.65 -19.38 -9.94
CA SER A 95 -35.03 -19.41 -10.45
C SER A 95 -35.34 -20.73 -11.17
N ASP A 96 -34.41 -21.20 -12.00
CA ASP A 96 -34.54 -22.49 -12.69
C ASP A 96 -34.47 -23.64 -11.69
N ALA A 97 -33.56 -23.58 -10.71
CA ALA A 97 -33.48 -24.60 -9.65
C ALA A 97 -34.79 -24.71 -8.85
N GLN A 98 -35.40 -23.58 -8.49
CA GLN A 98 -36.69 -23.51 -7.80
C GLN A 98 -37.82 -24.09 -8.66
N THR A 99 -37.86 -23.73 -9.95
CA THR A 99 -38.86 -24.26 -10.90
C THR A 99 -38.80 -25.79 -10.98
N ILE A 100 -37.60 -26.34 -11.09
CA ILE A 100 -37.40 -27.80 -11.12
C ILE A 100 -37.84 -28.44 -9.80
N PHE A 101 -37.52 -27.82 -8.67
CA PHE A 101 -37.92 -28.29 -7.35
C PHE A 101 -39.45 -28.32 -7.20
N ASP A 102 -40.17 -27.29 -7.66
CA ASP A 102 -41.62 -27.19 -7.57
C ASP A 102 -42.35 -28.21 -8.48
N THR A 103 -41.73 -28.61 -9.60
CA THR A 103 -42.26 -29.65 -10.49
C THR A 103 -42.01 -31.08 -10.01
N MET A 104 -41.28 -31.25 -8.90
CA MET A 104 -40.81 -32.56 -8.48
C MET A 104 -41.92 -33.37 -7.79
N PRO A 105 -42.22 -34.61 -8.22
CA PRO A 105 -43.33 -35.39 -7.65
C PRO A 105 -43.16 -35.73 -6.17
N GLU A 106 -41.92 -36.03 -5.75
CA GLU A 106 -41.58 -36.32 -4.36
C GLU A 106 -40.25 -35.66 -4.00
N SER A 107 -40.27 -34.83 -2.95
CA SER A 107 -39.08 -34.18 -2.42
C SER A 107 -38.49 -34.91 -1.23
N ASN A 108 -37.17 -35.12 -1.26
CA ASN A 108 -36.43 -35.69 -0.14
C ASN A 108 -35.44 -34.68 0.46
N VAL A 109 -34.87 -35.02 1.61
CA VAL A 109 -33.93 -34.16 2.35
C VAL A 109 -32.78 -33.62 1.49
N VAL A 110 -32.30 -34.40 0.51
CA VAL A 110 -31.22 -33.99 -0.41
C VAL A 110 -31.68 -32.89 -1.38
N SER A 111 -32.92 -32.97 -1.88
CA SER A 111 -33.52 -31.94 -2.74
C SER A 111 -33.61 -30.60 -2.01
N TRP A 112 -34.18 -30.62 -0.79
CA TRP A 112 -34.32 -29.44 0.06
C TRP A 112 -32.97 -28.84 0.43
N THR A 113 -32.00 -29.68 0.83
CA THR A 113 -30.65 -29.22 1.21
C THR A 113 -29.89 -28.62 0.03
N SER A 114 -30.06 -29.15 -1.19
CA SER A 114 -29.41 -28.63 -2.39
C SER A 114 -29.92 -27.24 -2.75
N LEU A 115 -31.23 -27.04 -2.67
CA LEU A 115 -31.86 -25.74 -2.89
C LEU A 115 -31.50 -24.73 -1.79
N LEU A 116 -31.50 -25.17 -0.52
CA LEU A 116 -31.07 -24.37 0.62
C LEU A 116 -29.64 -23.83 0.45
N ARG A 117 -28.72 -24.68 0.01
CA ARG A 117 -27.33 -24.27 -0.29
C ARG A 117 -27.28 -23.20 -1.38
N GLY A 118 -28.16 -23.29 -2.39
CA GLY A 118 -28.25 -22.30 -3.45
C GLY A 118 -28.65 -20.93 -2.94
N TYR A 119 -29.71 -20.84 -2.13
CA TYR A 119 -30.13 -19.57 -1.52
C TYR A 119 -29.03 -18.97 -0.64
N ILE A 120 -28.32 -19.78 0.16
CA ILE A 120 -27.20 -19.31 0.98
C ILE A 120 -26.05 -18.78 0.15
N GLN A 121 -25.67 -19.48 -0.93
CA GLN A 121 -24.58 -19.05 -1.82
C GLN A 121 -24.90 -17.73 -2.54
N ALA A 122 -26.18 -17.43 -2.77
CA ALA A 122 -26.63 -16.16 -3.32
C ALA A 122 -26.83 -15.05 -2.27
N GLY A 123 -26.59 -15.33 -0.99
CA GLY A 123 -26.79 -14.38 0.12
C GLY A 123 -28.26 -14.15 0.52
N ALA A 124 -29.19 -14.93 -0.01
CA ALA A 124 -30.63 -14.85 0.27
C ALA A 124 -30.99 -15.69 1.52
N ILE A 125 -30.47 -15.28 2.68
CA ILE A 125 -30.54 -16.09 3.91
C ILE A 125 -31.96 -16.13 4.51
N ASN A 126 -32.75 -15.07 4.35
CA ASN A 126 -34.14 -15.05 4.82
C ASN A 126 -35.02 -16.05 4.07
N GLU A 127 -34.81 -16.14 2.76
CA GLU A 127 -35.46 -17.11 1.88
C GLU A 127 -34.98 -18.54 2.19
N ALA A 128 -33.68 -18.72 2.45
CA ALA A 128 -33.11 -19.97 2.92
C ALA A 128 -33.76 -20.41 4.25
N GLU A 129 -33.94 -19.48 5.20
CA GLU A 129 -34.56 -19.76 6.50
C GLU A 129 -36.04 -20.15 6.33
N ALA A 130 -36.77 -19.44 5.47
CA ALA A 130 -38.16 -19.77 5.15
C ALA A 130 -38.28 -21.18 4.52
N LEU A 131 -37.36 -21.52 3.60
CA LEU A 131 -37.28 -22.84 2.98
C LEU A 131 -36.95 -23.92 4.04
N PHE A 132 -36.00 -23.65 4.92
CA PHE A 132 -35.60 -24.55 6.00
C PHE A 132 -36.76 -24.81 6.97
N ARG A 133 -37.54 -23.79 7.34
CA ARG A 133 -38.72 -23.96 8.21
C ARG A 133 -39.77 -24.89 7.57
N ARG A 134 -40.02 -24.74 6.27
CA ARG A 134 -40.96 -25.58 5.48
C ARG A 134 -40.51 -27.02 5.27
N MET A 135 -39.22 -27.30 5.45
CA MET A 135 -38.64 -28.63 5.24
C MET A 135 -39.26 -29.67 6.19
N PRO A 136 -39.91 -30.75 5.68
CA PRO A 136 -40.63 -31.72 6.51
C PRO A 136 -39.73 -32.48 7.50
N GLU A 137 -38.58 -32.95 7.03
CA GLU A 137 -37.57 -33.65 7.83
C GLU A 137 -36.26 -32.89 7.78
N LYS A 138 -35.68 -32.61 8.95
CA LYS A 138 -34.40 -31.91 9.09
C LYS A 138 -33.38 -32.90 9.65
N ASN A 139 -32.29 -33.10 8.94
CA ASN A 139 -31.15 -33.89 9.42
C ASN A 139 -29.95 -32.99 9.73
N VAL A 140 -28.92 -33.58 10.33
CA VAL A 140 -27.68 -32.85 10.70
C VAL A 140 -27.10 -32.07 9.52
N ILE A 141 -27.11 -32.64 8.30
CA ILE A 141 -26.56 -31.98 7.09
C ILE A 141 -27.35 -30.70 6.76
N SER A 142 -28.69 -30.76 6.74
CA SER A 142 -29.53 -29.60 6.46
C SER A 142 -29.34 -28.49 7.52
N CYS A 143 -29.22 -28.86 8.79
CA CYS A 143 -28.93 -27.92 9.88
C CYS A 143 -27.53 -27.31 9.75
N THR A 144 -26.50 -28.11 9.43
CA THR A 144 -25.12 -27.65 9.19
C THR A 144 -25.06 -26.59 8.09
N VAL A 145 -25.77 -26.81 6.98
CA VAL A 145 -25.85 -25.85 5.87
C VAL A 145 -26.50 -24.54 6.35
N MET A 146 -27.61 -24.62 7.08
CA MET A 146 -28.30 -23.44 7.62
C MET A 146 -27.44 -22.69 8.64
N LEU A 147 -26.76 -23.39 9.56
CA LEU A 147 -25.84 -22.80 10.53
C LEU A 147 -24.72 -22.00 9.84
N GLY A 148 -24.10 -22.57 8.81
CA GLY A 148 -23.07 -21.88 8.03
C GLY A 148 -23.58 -20.60 7.37
N GLY A 149 -24.80 -20.63 6.83
CA GLY A 149 -25.44 -19.44 6.24
C GLY A 149 -25.72 -18.34 7.27
N LEU A 150 -26.27 -18.69 8.43
CA LEU A 150 -26.54 -17.72 9.51
C LEU A 150 -25.25 -17.08 10.04
N ILE A 151 -24.17 -17.86 10.17
CA ILE A 151 -22.86 -17.37 10.61
C ILE A 151 -22.26 -16.41 9.57
N GLN A 152 -22.37 -16.73 8.28
CA GLN A 152 -21.86 -15.87 7.21
C GLN A 152 -22.56 -14.50 7.17
N GLU A 153 -23.84 -14.43 7.54
CA GLU A 153 -24.60 -13.18 7.67
C GLU A 153 -24.38 -12.47 9.03
N GLY A 154 -23.59 -13.07 9.94
CA GLY A 154 -23.33 -12.52 11.29
C GLY A 154 -24.45 -12.76 12.31
N ARG A 155 -25.49 -13.55 11.99
CA ARG A 155 -26.62 -13.86 12.88
C ARG A 155 -26.30 -15.00 13.86
N ILE A 156 -25.25 -14.83 14.65
CA ILE A 156 -24.70 -15.90 15.50
C ILE A 156 -25.66 -16.39 16.60
N ASP A 157 -26.52 -15.52 17.15
CA ASP A 157 -27.51 -15.93 18.16
C ASP A 157 -28.62 -16.80 17.56
N ASP A 158 -28.99 -16.55 16.30
CA ASP A 158 -29.96 -17.36 15.58
C ASP A 158 -29.35 -18.73 15.25
N ALA A 159 -28.06 -18.75 14.87
CA ALA A 159 -27.29 -19.97 14.71
C ALA A 159 -27.22 -20.77 16.03
N ARG A 160 -27.00 -20.10 17.18
CA ARG A 160 -27.01 -20.75 18.49
C ARG A 160 -28.35 -21.39 18.81
N ARG A 161 -29.46 -20.68 18.59
CA ARG A 161 -30.81 -21.24 18.79
C ARG A 161 -31.05 -22.47 17.92
N LEU A 162 -30.65 -22.43 16.64
CA LEU A 162 -30.76 -23.59 15.76
C LEU A 162 -29.90 -24.76 16.28
N PHE A 163 -28.65 -24.50 16.66
CA PHE A 163 -27.72 -25.49 17.19
C PHE A 163 -28.26 -26.18 18.45
N ASP A 164 -28.88 -25.42 19.35
CA ASP A 164 -29.47 -25.94 20.59
C ASP A 164 -30.68 -26.84 20.31
N THR A 165 -31.44 -26.60 19.24
CA THR A 165 -32.56 -27.46 18.83
C THR A 165 -32.16 -28.74 18.10
N MET A 166 -30.87 -28.90 17.73
CA MET A 166 -30.42 -30.07 16.98
C MET A 166 -30.48 -31.36 17.83
N PRO A 167 -31.10 -32.44 17.32
CA PRO A 167 -31.22 -33.71 18.04
C PRO A 167 -29.87 -34.42 18.18
N GLU A 168 -29.05 -34.36 17.15
CA GLU A 168 -27.67 -34.83 17.16
C GLU A 168 -26.74 -33.69 16.75
N ARG A 169 -25.76 -33.44 17.60
CA ARG A 169 -24.66 -32.52 17.32
C ARG A 169 -23.44 -33.41 17.14
N ASP A 170 -22.83 -33.37 15.98
CA ASP A 170 -21.58 -34.06 15.68
C ASP A 170 -20.38 -33.12 15.87
N VAL A 171 -19.17 -33.61 15.57
CA VAL A 171 -17.95 -32.79 15.66
C VAL A 171 -17.98 -31.64 14.64
N VAL A 172 -18.60 -31.82 13.48
CA VAL A 172 -18.64 -30.83 12.39
C VAL A 172 -19.49 -29.63 12.77
N THR A 173 -20.72 -29.85 13.24
CA THR A 173 -21.64 -28.81 13.71
C THR A 173 -21.05 -27.99 14.86
N ARG A 174 -20.38 -28.64 15.82
CA ARG A 174 -19.67 -27.95 16.90
C ARG A 174 -18.52 -27.09 16.38
N THR A 175 -17.69 -27.62 15.48
CA THR A 175 -16.57 -26.85 14.90
C THR A 175 -17.06 -25.63 14.13
N ILE A 176 -18.17 -25.72 13.40
CA ILE A 176 -18.77 -24.57 12.71
C ILE A 176 -19.20 -23.49 13.71
N MET A 177 -19.85 -23.88 14.81
CA MET A 177 -20.20 -22.92 15.88
C MET A 177 -18.96 -22.29 16.51
N VAL A 178 -17.91 -23.06 16.81
CA VAL A 178 -16.63 -22.54 17.32
C VAL A 178 -16.05 -21.50 16.36
N SER A 179 -15.94 -21.83 15.07
CA SER A 179 -15.45 -20.88 14.05
C SER A 179 -16.31 -19.63 13.96
N GLY A 180 -17.63 -19.75 13.97
CA GLY A 180 -18.55 -18.62 13.90
C GLY A 180 -18.45 -17.68 15.11
N TYR A 181 -18.40 -18.24 16.33
CA TYR A 181 -18.19 -17.44 17.54
C TYR A 181 -16.82 -16.75 17.54
N CYS A 182 -15.76 -17.43 17.09
CA CYS A 182 -14.44 -16.82 16.96
C CYS A 182 -14.39 -15.67 15.95
N GLN A 183 -15.08 -15.79 14.80
CA GLN A 183 -15.19 -14.71 13.80
C GLN A 183 -15.89 -13.46 14.36
N MET A 184 -16.84 -13.65 15.28
CA MET A 184 -17.57 -12.57 15.95
C MET A 184 -16.88 -12.07 17.24
N GLY A 185 -15.68 -12.56 17.55
CA GLY A 185 -14.93 -12.20 18.77
C GLY A 185 -15.49 -12.79 20.08
N ARG A 186 -16.53 -13.63 20.02
CA ARG A 186 -17.19 -14.29 21.17
C ARG A 186 -16.44 -15.56 21.59
N THR A 187 -15.14 -15.42 21.90
CA THR A 187 -14.25 -16.56 22.12
C THR A 187 -14.54 -17.37 23.39
N ALA A 188 -15.25 -16.80 24.37
CA ALA A 188 -15.70 -17.52 25.56
C ALA A 188 -16.72 -18.61 25.23
N GLU A 189 -17.76 -18.29 24.46
CA GLU A 189 -18.77 -19.26 24.02
C GLU A 189 -18.20 -20.28 23.03
N ALA A 190 -17.27 -19.84 22.17
CA ALA A 190 -16.50 -20.77 21.35
C ALA A 190 -15.75 -21.79 22.21
N ARG A 191 -15.18 -21.34 23.34
CA ARG A 191 -14.45 -22.21 24.26
C ARG A 191 -15.35 -23.20 24.98
N GLU A 192 -16.54 -22.78 25.40
CA GLU A 192 -17.53 -23.66 26.02
C GLU A 192 -17.90 -24.82 25.10
N ILE A 193 -18.27 -24.52 23.84
CA ILE A 193 -18.60 -25.56 22.85
C ILE A 193 -17.40 -26.48 22.60
N PHE A 194 -16.19 -25.92 22.52
CA PHE A 194 -14.96 -26.68 22.31
C PHE A 194 -14.65 -27.62 23.49
N ASP A 195 -14.89 -27.18 24.72
CA ASP A 195 -14.65 -27.97 25.93
C ASP A 195 -15.69 -29.09 26.10
N GLU A 196 -16.93 -28.90 25.62
CA GLU A 196 -17.98 -29.91 25.58
C GLU A 196 -17.77 -31.03 24.54
N MET A 197 -16.83 -30.88 23.59
CA MET A 197 -16.61 -31.87 22.53
C MET A 197 -16.07 -33.20 23.09
N PRO A 198 -16.79 -34.33 22.92
CA PRO A 198 -16.33 -35.63 23.43
C PRO A 198 -15.04 -36.12 22.75
N ARG A 199 -14.89 -35.83 21.45
CA ARG A 199 -13.68 -36.06 20.67
C ARG A 199 -13.42 -34.85 19.78
N ARG A 200 -12.22 -34.29 19.89
CA ARG A 200 -11.77 -33.15 19.10
C ARG A 200 -10.91 -33.66 17.96
N ASN A 201 -11.27 -33.33 16.73
CA ASN A 201 -10.40 -33.55 15.58
C ASN A 201 -9.44 -32.36 15.42
N VAL A 202 -8.42 -32.52 14.58
CA VAL A 202 -7.43 -31.48 14.28
C VAL A 202 -8.10 -30.16 13.85
N ILE A 203 -9.19 -30.23 13.07
CA ILE A 203 -9.94 -29.06 12.58
C ILE A 203 -10.52 -28.24 13.73
N ALA A 204 -11.12 -28.89 14.74
CA ALA A 204 -11.66 -28.20 15.92
C ALA A 204 -10.56 -27.47 16.70
N TRP A 205 -9.41 -28.14 16.93
CA TRP A 205 -8.25 -27.52 17.59
C TRP A 205 -7.72 -26.32 16.80
N THR A 206 -7.56 -26.48 15.48
CA THR A 206 -7.10 -25.41 14.59
C THR A 206 -8.06 -24.22 14.58
N ALA A 207 -9.38 -24.46 14.55
CA ALA A 207 -10.39 -23.41 14.58
C ALA A 207 -10.30 -22.58 15.87
N MET A 208 -10.18 -23.24 17.03
CA MET A 208 -10.10 -22.57 18.32
C MET A 208 -8.80 -21.76 18.48
N ILE A 209 -7.64 -22.35 18.12
CA ILE A 209 -6.35 -21.67 18.20
C ILE A 209 -6.29 -20.47 17.27
N SER A 210 -6.74 -20.64 16.01
CA SER A 210 -6.78 -19.54 15.04
C SER A 210 -7.74 -18.44 15.48
N GLY A 211 -8.87 -18.81 16.08
CA GLY A 211 -9.82 -17.88 16.66
C GLY A 211 -9.23 -17.05 17.80
N TYR A 212 -8.53 -17.67 18.74
CA TYR A 212 -7.83 -16.92 19.79
C TYR A 212 -6.70 -16.04 19.25
N ALA A 213 -5.91 -16.54 18.29
CA ALA A 213 -4.83 -15.78 17.68
C ALA A 213 -5.35 -14.53 16.93
N HIS A 214 -6.41 -14.69 16.14
CA HIS A 214 -7.05 -13.59 15.39
C HIS A 214 -7.65 -12.52 16.32
N ASN A 215 -8.19 -12.93 17.47
CA ASN A 215 -8.72 -12.03 18.49
C ASN A 215 -7.65 -11.54 19.49
N LEU A 216 -6.36 -11.70 19.17
CA LEU A 216 -5.21 -11.28 19.99
C LEU A 216 -5.17 -11.85 21.41
N GLN A 217 -5.86 -12.97 21.67
CA GLN A 217 -5.85 -13.71 22.94
C GLN A 217 -4.75 -14.77 22.95
N LEU A 218 -3.51 -14.32 22.70
CA LEU A 218 -2.37 -15.18 22.38
C LEU A 218 -1.96 -16.14 23.49
N ASP A 219 -2.12 -15.77 24.76
CA ASP A 219 -1.75 -16.64 25.87
C ASP A 219 -2.70 -17.85 25.98
N GLN A 220 -3.99 -17.66 25.65
CA GLN A 220 -4.96 -18.76 25.58
C GLN A 220 -4.71 -19.61 24.34
N ALA A 221 -4.41 -18.97 23.20
CA ALA A 221 -4.01 -19.67 21.99
C ALA A 221 -2.78 -20.55 22.24
N ARG A 222 -1.76 -20.02 22.95
CA ARG A 222 -0.53 -20.73 23.26
C ARG A 222 -0.76 -21.92 24.18
N LYS A 223 -1.58 -21.77 25.23
CA LYS A 223 -1.94 -22.89 26.12
C LYS A 223 -2.59 -24.03 25.36
N LEU A 224 -3.56 -23.74 24.48
CA LEU A 224 -4.21 -24.76 23.64
C LEU A 224 -3.25 -25.35 22.60
N PHE A 225 -2.39 -24.52 22.04
CA PHE A 225 -1.39 -24.96 21.07
C PHE A 225 -0.44 -25.99 21.68
N GLU A 226 0.08 -25.76 22.89
CA GLU A 226 0.99 -26.71 23.55
C GLU A 226 0.34 -28.07 23.78
N VAL A 227 -0.91 -28.11 24.27
CA VAL A 227 -1.64 -29.37 24.53
C VAL A 227 -2.22 -30.04 23.28
N MET A 228 -2.21 -29.38 22.12
CA MET A 228 -2.69 -29.96 20.86
C MET A 228 -1.84 -31.19 20.49
N PRO A 229 -2.44 -32.38 20.32
CA PRO A 229 -1.71 -33.63 20.08
C PRO A 229 -0.87 -33.61 18.80
N GLU A 230 -1.46 -33.15 17.70
CA GLU A 230 -0.82 -33.03 16.39
C GLU A 230 -0.99 -31.61 15.88
N LYS A 231 0.12 -30.86 15.80
CA LYS A 231 0.15 -29.49 15.29
C LYS A 231 0.36 -29.54 13.78
N ASN A 232 -0.58 -29.00 13.02
CA ASN A 232 -0.49 -28.89 11.57
C ASN A 232 0.09 -27.53 11.16
N GLU A 233 0.44 -27.40 9.88
CA GLU A 233 0.99 -26.16 9.30
C GLU A 233 0.13 -24.93 9.63
N VAL A 234 -1.20 -25.05 9.51
CA VAL A 234 -2.15 -23.96 9.76
C VAL A 234 -2.06 -23.45 11.20
N THR A 235 -1.94 -24.34 12.19
CA THR A 235 -1.84 -23.94 13.60
C THR A 235 -0.54 -23.23 13.93
N TRP A 236 0.58 -23.69 13.38
CA TRP A 236 1.87 -23.00 13.54
C TRP A 236 1.79 -21.59 12.94
N THR A 237 1.32 -21.48 11.70
CA THR A 237 1.18 -20.21 10.99
C THR A 237 0.23 -19.24 11.70
N ALA A 238 -0.90 -19.72 12.23
CA ALA A 238 -1.84 -18.91 12.99
C ALA A 238 -1.21 -18.33 14.27
N MET A 239 -0.43 -19.13 15.00
CA MET A 239 0.30 -18.66 16.18
C MET A 239 1.36 -17.60 15.80
N LEU A 240 2.16 -17.87 14.75
CA LEU A 240 3.16 -16.91 14.28
C LEU A 240 2.52 -15.59 13.87
N THR A 241 1.48 -15.63 13.04
CA THR A 241 0.77 -14.45 12.56
C THR A 241 0.15 -13.66 13.73
N GLY A 242 -0.43 -14.36 14.71
CA GLY A 242 -0.97 -13.72 15.91
C GLY A 242 0.11 -13.00 16.73
N TYR A 243 1.25 -13.65 16.99
CA TYR A 243 2.36 -13.05 17.72
C TYR A 243 2.99 -11.87 16.98
N THR A 244 3.19 -11.97 15.66
CA THR A 244 3.75 -10.87 14.86
C THR A 244 2.80 -9.66 14.83
N GLN A 245 1.50 -9.86 14.66
CA GLN A 245 0.49 -8.79 14.71
C GLN A 245 0.41 -8.09 16.07
N ALA A 246 0.65 -8.82 17.17
CA ALA A 246 0.71 -8.26 18.51
C ALA A 246 2.05 -7.60 18.86
N GLY A 247 3.03 -7.57 17.94
CA GLY A 247 4.38 -7.06 18.19
C GLY A 247 5.24 -7.95 19.10
N ARG A 248 4.79 -9.16 19.43
CA ARG A 248 5.48 -10.15 20.29
C ARG A 248 6.44 -11.01 19.46
N ILE A 249 7.37 -10.35 18.77
CA ILE A 249 8.23 -10.96 17.75
C ILE A 249 9.22 -11.99 18.30
N GLU A 250 9.67 -11.85 19.54
CA GLU A 250 10.58 -12.82 20.19
C GLU A 250 9.92 -14.19 20.33
N GLU A 251 8.68 -14.24 20.83
CA GLU A 251 7.92 -15.48 20.97
C GLU A 251 7.55 -16.10 19.63
N ALA A 252 7.28 -15.26 18.61
CA ALA A 252 7.10 -15.73 17.24
C ALA A 252 8.39 -16.40 16.72
N ASN A 253 9.55 -15.79 16.95
CA ASN A 253 10.84 -16.32 16.52
C ASN A 253 11.17 -17.65 17.21
N ASP A 254 10.87 -17.77 18.51
CA ASP A 254 11.06 -19.01 19.24
C ASP A 254 10.19 -20.14 18.69
N LEU A 255 8.91 -19.89 18.41
CA LEU A 255 8.04 -20.86 17.74
C LEU A 255 8.55 -21.21 16.34
N PHE A 256 8.99 -20.23 15.57
CA PHE A 256 9.48 -20.44 14.21
C PHE A 256 10.75 -21.32 14.18
N LYS A 257 11.63 -21.19 15.19
CA LYS A 257 12.79 -22.07 15.36
C LYS A 257 12.40 -23.51 15.71
N MET A 258 11.31 -23.71 16.44
CA MET A 258 10.78 -25.04 16.79
C MET A 258 10.13 -25.77 15.59
N MET A 259 9.73 -25.04 14.54
CA MET A 259 9.13 -25.65 13.35
C MET A 259 10.14 -26.47 12.56
N LYS A 260 9.85 -27.77 12.39
CA LYS A 260 10.67 -28.69 11.58
C LYS A 260 10.63 -28.36 10.09
N MET A 261 9.45 -28.02 9.58
CA MET A 261 9.26 -27.53 8.22
C MET A 261 8.74 -26.11 8.30
N LYS A 262 9.36 -25.21 7.53
CA LYS A 262 9.01 -23.79 7.48
C LYS A 262 8.35 -23.52 6.13
N PRO A 263 7.01 -23.59 6.04
CA PRO A 263 6.32 -23.30 4.80
C PRO A 263 6.50 -21.82 4.43
N VAL A 264 6.31 -21.51 3.14
CA VAL A 264 6.43 -20.14 2.61
C VAL A 264 5.57 -19.15 3.40
N ILE A 265 4.35 -19.54 3.79
CA ILE A 265 3.42 -18.68 4.55
C ILE A 265 3.97 -18.33 5.94
N ALA A 266 4.59 -19.30 6.64
CA ALA A 266 5.20 -19.05 7.95
C ALA A 266 6.44 -18.15 7.84
N CYS A 267 7.27 -18.36 6.80
CA CYS A 267 8.40 -17.48 6.52
C CYS A 267 7.94 -16.06 6.19
N ASN A 268 6.90 -15.90 5.38
CA ASN A 268 6.31 -14.59 5.04
C ASN A 268 5.79 -13.87 6.30
N ALA A 269 5.10 -14.58 7.20
CA ALA A 269 4.64 -14.01 8.46
C ALA A 269 5.81 -13.49 9.33
N MET A 270 6.90 -14.26 9.41
CA MET A 270 8.10 -13.84 10.14
C MET A 270 8.81 -12.66 9.48
N ILE A 271 8.96 -12.67 8.15
CA ILE A 271 9.55 -11.56 7.38
C ILE A 271 8.80 -10.25 7.67
N ILE A 272 7.47 -10.26 7.56
CA ILE A 272 6.62 -9.09 7.84
C ILE A 272 6.76 -8.66 9.31
N GLY A 273 6.72 -9.61 10.24
CA GLY A 273 6.86 -9.32 11.68
C GLY A 273 8.20 -8.68 12.04
N PHE A 274 9.31 -9.22 11.54
CA PHE A 274 10.63 -8.62 11.72
C PHE A 274 10.71 -7.22 11.10
N GLY A 275 10.14 -7.05 9.91
CA GLY A 275 10.10 -5.75 9.22
C GLY A 275 9.32 -4.67 9.97
N GLN A 276 8.20 -5.02 10.61
CA GLN A 276 7.43 -4.09 11.45
C GLN A 276 8.18 -3.65 12.71
N CYS A 277 9.08 -4.49 13.22
CA CYS A 277 9.93 -4.17 14.37
C CYS A 277 11.27 -3.50 13.98
N GLY A 278 11.50 -3.23 12.70
CA GLY A 278 12.76 -2.65 12.21
C GLY A 278 13.95 -3.63 12.15
N MET A 279 13.72 -4.92 12.36
CA MET A 279 14.74 -5.99 12.32
C MET A 279 14.95 -6.48 10.88
N VAL A 280 15.45 -5.60 10.02
CA VAL A 280 15.58 -5.85 8.57
C VAL A 280 16.58 -6.98 8.27
N THR A 281 17.63 -7.12 9.08
CA THR A 281 18.65 -8.15 8.95
C THR A 281 18.08 -9.55 9.14
N GLU A 282 17.27 -9.75 10.17
CA GLU A 282 16.62 -11.01 10.49
C GLU A 282 15.57 -11.38 9.43
N ALA A 283 14.82 -10.39 8.94
CA ALA A 283 13.90 -10.59 7.81
C ALA A 283 14.65 -11.07 6.55
N ARG A 284 15.80 -10.44 6.24
CA ARG A 284 16.67 -10.81 5.12
C ARG A 284 17.24 -12.22 5.27
N ASP A 285 17.63 -12.61 6.48
CA ASP A 285 18.15 -13.95 6.75
C ASP A 285 17.10 -15.03 6.53
N VAL A 286 15.88 -14.82 7.03
CA VAL A 286 14.74 -15.72 6.76
C VAL A 286 14.51 -15.83 5.25
N PHE A 287 14.45 -14.69 4.56
CA PHE A 287 14.25 -14.65 3.11
C PHE A 287 15.33 -15.43 2.34
N ASN A 288 16.61 -15.24 2.68
CA ASN A 288 17.72 -15.91 2.00
C ASN A 288 17.70 -17.42 2.22
N GLN A 289 17.24 -17.90 3.38
CA GLN A 289 17.12 -19.34 3.69
C GLN A 289 15.96 -20.03 2.97
N MET A 290 15.00 -19.30 2.40
CA MET A 290 13.87 -19.88 1.67
C MET A 290 14.30 -20.48 0.33
N LEU A 291 13.99 -21.76 0.12
CA LEU A 291 14.22 -22.46 -1.17
C LEU A 291 13.27 -21.94 -2.26
N GLU A 292 12.00 -21.80 -1.92
CA GLU A 292 10.95 -21.27 -2.80
C GLU A 292 10.47 -19.92 -2.25
N LYS A 293 10.30 -18.96 -3.15
CA LYS A 293 9.83 -17.61 -2.84
C LYS A 293 8.68 -17.31 -3.80
N ASP A 294 7.50 -17.06 -3.24
CA ASP A 294 6.34 -16.68 -4.04
C ASP A 294 6.32 -15.17 -4.30
N ASP A 295 5.38 -14.73 -5.13
CA ASP A 295 5.18 -13.31 -5.45
C ASP A 295 4.95 -12.47 -4.18
N GLY A 296 4.32 -13.05 -3.15
CA GLY A 296 4.06 -12.44 -1.85
C GLY A 296 5.31 -12.25 -1.01
N THR A 297 6.24 -13.22 -1.03
CA THR A 297 7.53 -13.15 -0.34
C THR A 297 8.37 -11.99 -0.89
N TRP A 298 8.49 -11.88 -2.22
CA TRP A 298 9.22 -10.79 -2.86
C TRP A 298 8.58 -9.43 -2.57
N SER A 299 7.25 -9.35 -2.69
CA SER A 299 6.50 -8.12 -2.41
C SER A 299 6.70 -7.65 -0.97
N SER A 300 6.74 -8.58 -0.01
CA SER A 300 6.98 -8.29 1.41
C SER A 300 8.38 -7.74 1.64
N MET A 301 9.42 -8.33 1.05
CA MET A 301 10.80 -7.83 1.20
C MET A 301 10.98 -6.43 0.63
N VAL A 302 10.42 -6.17 -0.56
CA VAL A 302 10.46 -4.85 -1.18
C VAL A 302 9.81 -3.80 -0.26
N LYS A 303 8.66 -4.14 0.35
CA LYS A 303 7.96 -3.26 1.28
C LYS A 303 8.77 -2.98 2.54
N ILE A 304 9.42 -4.00 3.11
CA ILE A 304 10.23 -3.87 4.33
C ILE A 304 11.43 -2.95 4.10
N TYR A 305 12.12 -3.10 2.97
CA TYR A 305 13.24 -2.22 2.62
C TYR A 305 12.80 -0.77 2.38
N GLU A 306 11.63 -0.57 1.77
CA GLU A 306 11.03 0.76 1.61
C GLU A 306 10.74 1.44 2.96
N GLN A 307 10.12 0.72 3.90
CA GLN A 307 9.72 1.28 5.20
C GLN A 307 10.88 1.54 6.17
N ASN A 308 11.96 0.77 6.06
CA ASN A 308 13.08 0.82 7.02
C ASN A 308 14.31 1.60 6.52
N SER A 309 14.10 2.53 5.58
CA SER A 309 15.16 3.42 5.06
C SER A 309 16.33 2.69 4.37
N SER A 310 16.06 1.55 3.73
CA SER A 310 17.02 0.81 2.88
C SER A 310 16.59 0.87 1.39
N PRO A 311 16.56 2.06 0.78
CA PRO A 311 15.92 2.25 -0.53
C PRO A 311 16.67 1.57 -1.69
N LEU A 312 17.99 1.39 -1.60
CA LEU A 312 18.76 0.71 -2.65
C LEU A 312 18.47 -0.78 -2.66
N GLU A 313 18.39 -1.40 -1.48
CA GLU A 313 18.04 -2.82 -1.35
C GLU A 313 16.61 -3.12 -1.79
N ALA A 314 15.69 -2.15 -1.68
CA ALA A 314 14.35 -2.26 -2.25
C ALA A 314 14.38 -2.38 -3.78
N LEU A 315 15.24 -1.60 -4.46
CA LEU A 315 15.41 -1.66 -5.91
C LEU A 315 16.04 -2.99 -6.34
N ASP A 316 17.07 -3.45 -5.62
CA ASP A 316 17.74 -4.72 -5.89
C ASP A 316 16.82 -5.93 -5.67
N ALA A 317 16.00 -5.89 -4.61
CA ALA A 317 14.98 -6.91 -4.36
C ALA A 317 13.94 -6.95 -5.48
N PHE A 318 13.47 -5.79 -5.94
CA PHE A 318 12.51 -5.73 -7.06
C PHE A 318 13.10 -6.20 -8.39
N ARG A 319 14.37 -5.85 -8.66
CA ARG A 319 15.09 -6.38 -9.82
C ARG A 319 15.22 -7.90 -9.74
N SER A 320 15.58 -8.42 -8.58
CA SER A 320 15.72 -9.87 -8.35
C SER A 320 14.39 -10.60 -8.49
N MET A 321 13.29 -10.00 -8.02
CA MET A 321 11.91 -10.48 -8.24
C MET A 321 11.61 -10.65 -9.74
N GLN A 322 11.95 -9.63 -10.55
CA GLN A 322 11.74 -9.69 -12.01
C GLN A 322 12.60 -10.77 -12.69
N MET A 323 13.87 -10.90 -12.29
CA MET A 323 14.77 -11.93 -12.82
C MET A 323 14.31 -13.35 -12.45
N ALA A 324 13.64 -13.50 -11.32
CA ALA A 324 13.02 -14.75 -10.88
C ALA A 324 11.68 -15.07 -11.57
N ASN A 325 11.23 -14.24 -12.53
CA ASN A 325 9.91 -14.32 -13.16
C ASN A 325 8.72 -14.26 -12.19
N ALA A 326 8.92 -13.70 -10.98
CA ALA A 326 7.85 -13.46 -10.03
C ALA A 326 7.01 -12.26 -10.49
N ARG A 327 5.68 -12.34 -10.35
CA ARG A 327 4.75 -11.31 -10.84
C ARG A 327 4.70 -10.13 -9.86
N PRO A 328 5.03 -8.90 -10.30
CA PRO A 328 4.85 -7.71 -9.48
C PRO A 328 3.40 -7.59 -9.00
N SER A 329 3.22 -7.20 -7.75
CA SER A 329 1.93 -6.88 -7.17
C SER A 329 1.76 -5.36 -7.09
N VAL A 330 0.52 -4.87 -6.95
CA VAL A 330 0.27 -3.42 -6.75
C VAL A 330 1.09 -2.87 -5.57
N PRO A 331 1.13 -3.51 -4.37
CA PRO A 331 1.96 -3.04 -3.27
C PRO A 331 3.46 -2.99 -3.59
N SER A 332 4.01 -3.96 -4.33
CA SER A 332 5.43 -3.96 -4.66
C SER A 332 5.79 -2.85 -5.65
N ILE A 333 4.95 -2.62 -6.66
CA ILE A 333 5.14 -1.51 -7.62
C ILE A 333 5.07 -0.17 -6.90
N VAL A 334 4.03 0.06 -6.07
CA VAL A 334 3.88 1.32 -5.32
C VAL A 334 5.08 1.57 -4.41
N SER A 335 5.56 0.54 -3.70
CA SER A 335 6.73 0.66 -2.81
C SER A 335 7.99 1.08 -3.58
N VAL A 336 8.23 0.47 -4.75
CA VAL A 336 9.40 0.82 -5.59
C VAL A 336 9.26 2.20 -6.23
N LEU A 337 8.05 2.61 -6.60
CA LEU A 337 7.79 3.98 -7.07
C LEU A 337 8.06 5.00 -5.95
N ILE A 338 7.62 4.74 -4.72
CA ILE A 338 7.93 5.61 -3.56
C ILE A 338 9.44 5.74 -3.37
N VAL A 339 10.18 4.63 -3.41
CA VAL A 339 11.64 4.62 -3.36
C VAL A 339 12.24 5.45 -4.49
N CYS A 340 11.79 5.27 -5.73
CA CYS A 340 12.24 6.05 -6.88
C CYS A 340 11.98 7.55 -6.69
N ALA A 341 10.82 7.93 -6.15
CA ALA A 341 10.45 9.32 -5.92
C ALA A 341 11.26 9.98 -4.80
N ASN A 342 11.58 9.23 -3.74
CA ASN A 342 12.35 9.73 -2.60
C ASN A 342 13.84 9.88 -2.94
N LEU A 343 14.42 8.92 -3.68
CA LEU A 343 15.80 9.02 -4.20
C LEU A 343 15.92 9.93 -5.43
N ALA A 344 14.79 10.28 -6.05
CA ALA A 344 14.67 11.04 -7.27
C ALA A 344 15.46 10.44 -8.46
N ILE A 345 15.39 9.12 -8.60
CA ILE A 345 16.05 8.31 -9.64
C ILE A 345 15.13 8.10 -10.85
N LEU A 346 15.08 9.08 -11.74
CA LEU A 346 14.19 9.09 -12.90
C LEU A 346 14.44 7.88 -13.83
N GLY A 347 15.70 7.45 -13.96
CA GLY A 347 16.06 6.31 -14.81
C GLY A 347 15.40 5.01 -14.36
N HIS A 348 15.37 4.77 -13.06
CA HIS A 348 14.69 3.61 -12.46
C HIS A 348 13.16 3.78 -12.49
N GLY A 349 12.65 4.99 -12.20
CA GLY A 349 11.22 5.29 -12.30
C GLY A 349 10.63 4.98 -13.68
N ARG A 350 11.36 5.30 -14.76
CA ARG A 350 10.95 4.95 -16.14
C ARG A 350 10.95 3.43 -16.41
N GLN A 351 11.88 2.69 -15.82
CA GLN A 351 11.91 1.22 -15.94
C GLN A 351 10.70 0.60 -15.23
N VAL A 352 10.35 1.10 -14.04
CA VAL A 352 9.17 0.65 -13.29
C VAL A 352 7.89 1.03 -14.04
N HIS A 353 7.80 2.22 -14.64
CA HIS A 353 6.70 2.60 -15.52
C HIS A 353 6.54 1.60 -16.69
N ALA A 354 7.63 1.24 -17.37
CA ALA A 354 7.55 0.23 -18.44
C ALA A 354 7.09 -1.15 -17.93
N VAL A 355 7.44 -1.52 -16.69
CA VAL A 355 6.94 -2.75 -16.04
C VAL A 355 5.45 -2.63 -15.75
N MET A 356 5.00 -1.49 -15.22
CA MET A 356 3.59 -1.21 -14.92
C MET A 356 2.70 -1.41 -16.16
N VAL A 357 3.08 -0.84 -17.30
CA VAL A 357 2.33 -0.95 -18.56
C VAL A 357 2.32 -2.40 -19.08
N ARG A 358 3.47 -3.10 -19.02
CA ARG A 358 3.55 -4.51 -19.46
C ARG A 358 2.74 -5.46 -18.57
N SER A 359 2.54 -5.09 -17.31
CA SER A 359 1.79 -5.89 -16.33
C SER A 359 0.33 -5.43 -16.18
N HIS A 360 -0.15 -4.51 -17.02
CA HIS A 360 -1.52 -3.98 -17.02
C HIS A 360 -1.95 -3.32 -15.70
N PHE A 361 -1.03 -2.63 -15.01
CA PHE A 361 -1.32 -1.84 -13.82
C PHE A 361 -1.56 -0.34 -14.13
N ASP A 362 -1.53 0.05 -15.40
CA ASP A 362 -1.68 1.42 -15.87
C ASP A 362 -3.12 1.96 -15.78
N SER A 363 -4.10 1.10 -15.50
CA SER A 363 -5.47 1.50 -15.18
C SER A 363 -5.74 1.64 -13.67
N ASP A 364 -4.79 1.25 -12.80
CA ASP A 364 -4.96 1.33 -11.35
C ASP A 364 -4.65 2.74 -10.85
N VAL A 365 -5.67 3.42 -10.33
CA VAL A 365 -5.62 4.82 -9.88
C VAL A 365 -4.53 5.04 -8.80
N PHE A 366 -4.34 4.09 -7.88
CA PHE A 366 -3.33 4.21 -6.83
C PHE A 366 -1.91 4.10 -7.40
N VAL A 367 -1.69 3.17 -8.33
CA VAL A 367 -0.38 3.01 -8.99
C VAL A 367 -0.06 4.24 -9.85
N VAL A 368 -1.05 4.75 -10.59
CA VAL A 368 -0.90 5.95 -11.42
C VAL A 368 -0.60 7.19 -10.58
N SER A 369 -1.25 7.36 -9.42
CA SER A 369 -0.93 8.46 -8.48
C SER A 369 0.52 8.38 -7.98
N ALA A 370 0.98 7.18 -7.60
CA ALA A 370 2.38 6.98 -7.20
C ALA A 370 3.36 7.29 -8.34
N LEU A 371 3.00 6.93 -9.59
CA LEU A 371 3.81 7.22 -10.77
C LEU A 371 3.88 8.72 -11.09
N ILE A 372 2.76 9.44 -11.02
CA ILE A 372 2.73 10.91 -11.14
C ILE A 372 3.67 11.52 -10.10
N THR A 373 3.60 11.05 -8.86
CA THR A 373 4.47 11.51 -7.76
C THR A 373 5.95 11.26 -8.06
N VAL A 374 6.33 10.14 -8.68
CA VAL A 374 7.71 9.90 -9.16
C VAL A 374 8.13 10.97 -10.15
N TYR A 375 7.32 11.22 -11.19
CA TYR A 375 7.69 12.20 -12.22
C TYR A 375 7.79 13.62 -11.67
N VAL A 376 6.87 14.01 -10.78
CA VAL A 376 6.94 15.28 -10.04
C VAL A 376 8.24 15.35 -9.22
N LYS A 377 8.48 14.39 -8.32
CA LYS A 377 9.65 14.39 -7.42
C LYS A 377 11.00 14.19 -8.12
N CYS A 378 11.00 13.77 -9.38
CA CYS A 378 12.17 13.68 -10.26
C CYS A 378 12.36 14.90 -11.18
N GLY A 379 11.49 15.92 -11.09
CA GLY A 379 11.60 17.15 -11.86
C GLY A 379 10.99 17.10 -13.27
N GLU A 380 10.29 16.02 -13.65
CA GLU A 380 9.71 15.80 -14.98
C GLU A 380 8.19 16.10 -15.01
N LEU A 381 7.84 17.34 -14.70
CA LEU A 381 6.44 17.75 -14.49
C LEU A 381 5.57 17.61 -15.74
N ALA A 382 6.15 17.74 -16.94
CA ALA A 382 5.41 17.57 -18.20
C ALA A 382 4.90 16.13 -18.38
N MET A 383 5.71 15.13 -18.02
CA MET A 383 5.31 13.73 -18.08
C MET A 383 4.22 13.43 -17.03
N ALA A 384 4.38 13.97 -15.81
CA ALA A 384 3.35 13.87 -14.77
C ALA A 384 2.00 14.42 -15.25
N ARG A 385 2.01 15.60 -15.89
CA ARG A 385 0.81 16.22 -16.47
C ARG A 385 0.19 15.37 -17.58
N MET A 386 0.99 14.83 -18.48
CA MET A 386 0.50 13.98 -19.57
C MET A 386 -0.20 12.72 -19.03
N ILE A 387 0.40 12.04 -18.04
CA ILE A 387 -0.20 10.87 -17.40
C ILE A 387 -1.52 11.25 -16.71
N PHE A 388 -1.52 12.36 -15.97
CA PHE A 388 -2.73 12.88 -15.34
C PHE A 388 -3.85 13.12 -16.37
N ASP A 389 -3.57 13.80 -17.48
CA ASP A 389 -4.58 14.09 -18.50
C ASP A 389 -5.16 12.81 -19.12
N MET A 390 -4.31 11.81 -19.41
CA MET A 390 -4.72 10.50 -19.96
C MET A 390 -5.51 9.61 -18.99
N SER A 391 -5.50 9.90 -17.69
CA SER A 391 -6.15 9.05 -16.69
C SER A 391 -7.67 9.30 -16.66
N ASP A 392 -8.46 8.24 -16.84
CA ASP A 392 -9.91 8.28 -16.64
C ASP A 392 -10.25 8.15 -15.15
N GLY A 393 -11.38 8.74 -14.71
CA GLY A 393 -11.87 8.56 -13.33
C GLY A 393 -10.94 9.08 -12.24
N LYS A 394 -10.35 10.27 -12.44
CA LYS A 394 -9.42 10.93 -11.50
C LYS A 394 -10.03 11.07 -10.09
N ASP A 395 -9.43 10.41 -9.12
CA ASP A 395 -9.79 10.54 -7.70
C ASP A 395 -9.11 11.75 -7.05
N VAL A 396 -9.47 12.03 -5.80
CA VAL A 396 -8.89 13.12 -5.00
C VAL A 396 -7.37 13.00 -4.89
N GLY A 397 -6.83 11.77 -4.83
CA GLY A 397 -5.39 11.51 -4.76
C GLY A 397 -4.61 12.00 -5.99
N LEU A 398 -5.12 11.75 -7.21
CA LEU A 398 -4.49 12.24 -8.44
C LEU A 398 -4.48 13.78 -8.52
N TRP A 399 -5.62 14.42 -8.17
CA TRP A 399 -5.70 15.89 -8.13
C TRP A 399 -4.69 16.46 -7.13
N ASN A 400 -4.63 15.90 -5.93
CA ASN A 400 -3.70 16.32 -4.87
C ASN A 400 -2.23 16.16 -5.32
N SER A 401 -1.90 15.07 -6.01
CA SER A 401 -0.55 14.83 -6.55
C SER A 401 -0.12 15.93 -7.53
N MET A 402 -1.03 16.39 -8.39
CA MET A 402 -0.74 17.47 -9.34
C MET A 402 -0.70 18.86 -8.70
N ILE A 403 -1.65 19.17 -7.80
CA ILE A 403 -1.69 20.47 -7.10
C ILE A 403 -0.41 20.67 -6.29
N THR A 404 -0.03 19.66 -5.49
CA THR A 404 1.20 19.70 -4.68
C THR A 404 2.45 19.71 -5.57
N GLY A 405 2.45 18.98 -6.69
CA GLY A 405 3.55 18.98 -7.64
C GLY A 405 3.80 20.34 -8.30
N TYR A 406 2.76 21.00 -8.81
CA TYR A 406 2.89 22.35 -9.34
C TYR A 406 3.34 23.35 -8.27
N ALA A 407 2.82 23.22 -7.04
CA ALA A 407 3.24 24.04 -5.90
C ALA A 407 4.74 23.91 -5.63
N GLN A 408 5.24 22.67 -5.49
CA GLN A 408 6.66 22.38 -5.23
C GLN A 408 7.59 22.91 -6.34
N HIS A 409 7.09 23.02 -7.57
CA HIS A 409 7.85 23.56 -8.71
C HIS A 409 7.81 25.08 -8.84
N GLY A 410 7.16 25.78 -7.92
CA GLY A 410 7.02 27.25 -7.95
C GLY A 410 5.97 27.76 -8.94
N LEU A 411 5.15 26.85 -9.50
CA LEU A 411 4.12 27.14 -10.50
C LEU A 411 2.75 27.32 -9.84
N GLY A 412 2.65 28.26 -8.89
CA GLY A 412 1.45 28.41 -8.06
C GLY A 412 0.17 28.71 -8.83
N GLU A 413 0.23 29.45 -9.95
CA GLU A 413 -0.98 29.74 -10.75
C GLU A 413 -1.54 28.47 -11.39
N GLU A 414 -0.66 27.61 -11.93
CA GLU A 414 -1.07 26.33 -12.51
C GLU A 414 -1.62 25.39 -11.44
N ALA A 415 -1.04 25.38 -10.23
CA ALA A 415 -1.56 24.62 -9.10
C ALA A 415 -2.99 25.05 -8.73
N LEU A 416 -3.26 26.36 -8.68
CA LEU A 416 -4.60 26.89 -8.41
C LEU A 416 -5.58 26.64 -9.56
N LYS A 417 -5.09 26.60 -10.81
CA LYS A 417 -5.90 26.18 -11.95
C LYS A 417 -6.35 24.73 -11.80
N ILE A 418 -5.44 23.81 -11.49
CA ILE A 418 -5.77 22.40 -11.21
C ILE A 418 -6.78 22.27 -10.05
N PHE A 419 -6.60 23.05 -8.98
CA PHE A 419 -7.54 23.10 -7.85
C PHE A 419 -8.96 23.54 -8.29
N ASN A 420 -9.05 24.57 -9.13
CA ASN A 420 -10.33 25.04 -9.65
C ASN A 420 -10.96 24.04 -10.63
N ASP A 421 -10.15 23.36 -11.45
CA ASP A 421 -10.60 22.31 -12.37
C ASP A 421 -11.17 21.11 -11.58
N MET A 422 -10.53 20.71 -10.47
CA MET A 422 -11.04 19.69 -9.54
C MET A 422 -12.42 20.06 -8.99
N CYS A 423 -12.57 21.29 -8.51
CA CYS A 423 -13.84 21.78 -7.98
C CYS A 423 -14.93 21.83 -9.07
N SER A 424 -14.57 22.25 -10.28
CA SER A 424 -15.48 22.34 -11.44
C SER A 424 -15.93 20.95 -11.93
N ALA A 425 -15.09 19.93 -11.73
CA ALA A 425 -15.43 18.53 -11.98
C ALA A 425 -16.31 17.90 -10.89
N GLY A 426 -16.71 18.65 -9.86
CA GLY A 426 -17.56 18.17 -8.76
C GLY A 426 -16.82 17.30 -7.75
N VAL A 427 -15.49 17.24 -7.79
CA VAL A 427 -14.68 16.51 -6.81
C VAL A 427 -14.51 17.37 -5.57
N ILE A 428 -14.89 16.84 -4.40
CA ILE A 428 -14.84 17.59 -3.14
C ILE A 428 -13.39 17.68 -2.64
N PRO A 429 -12.85 18.90 -2.42
CA PRO A 429 -11.53 19.09 -1.83
C PRO A 429 -11.44 18.50 -0.43
N ASP A 430 -10.36 17.77 -0.15
CA ASP A 430 -10.03 17.27 1.19
C ASP A 430 -8.99 18.16 1.89
N GLU A 431 -8.59 17.76 3.11
CA GLU A 431 -7.54 18.43 3.87
C GLU A 431 -6.23 18.58 3.08
N ILE A 432 -5.81 17.53 2.37
CA ILE A 432 -4.57 17.52 1.60
C ILE A 432 -4.68 18.47 0.40
N THR A 433 -5.85 18.56 -0.23
CA THR A 433 -6.12 19.48 -1.33
C THR A 433 -5.87 20.94 -0.90
N TYR A 434 -6.41 21.34 0.25
CA TYR A 434 -6.23 22.70 0.76
C TYR A 434 -4.79 22.98 1.17
N ILE A 435 -4.09 22.02 1.78
CA ILE A 435 -2.64 22.15 2.07
C ILE A 435 -1.85 22.39 0.78
N GLY A 436 -2.13 21.64 -0.29
CA GLY A 436 -1.50 21.83 -1.59
C GLY A 436 -1.74 23.22 -2.18
N ALA A 437 -2.99 23.69 -2.17
CA ALA A 437 -3.36 25.01 -2.70
C ALA A 437 -2.79 26.17 -1.86
N LEU A 438 -2.77 26.06 -0.53
CA LEU A 438 -2.16 27.06 0.35
C LEU A 438 -0.63 27.06 0.21
N SER A 439 -0.01 25.89 0.05
CA SER A 439 1.43 25.79 -0.25
C SER A 439 1.77 26.45 -1.58
N ALA A 440 0.96 26.25 -2.63
CA ALA A 440 1.12 26.95 -3.90
C ALA A 440 1.11 28.48 -3.72
N CYS A 441 0.18 29.00 -2.92
CA CYS A 441 0.11 30.42 -2.60
C CYS A 441 1.33 30.90 -1.80
N SER A 442 1.79 30.10 -0.82
CA SER A 442 2.98 30.42 -0.03
C SER A 442 4.24 30.45 -0.90
N TYR A 443 4.35 29.51 -1.84
CA TYR A 443 5.58 29.29 -2.60
C TYR A 443 5.73 30.30 -3.73
N SER A 444 4.62 30.86 -4.21
CA SER A 444 4.59 31.89 -5.25
C SER A 444 4.20 33.29 -4.74
N GLY A 445 4.11 33.49 -3.42
CA GLY A 445 3.85 34.80 -2.80
C GLY A 445 2.44 35.37 -3.01
N MET A 446 1.45 34.53 -3.30
CA MET A 446 0.07 34.94 -3.58
C MET A 446 -0.76 35.10 -2.30
N VAL A 447 -0.35 36.02 -1.44
CA VAL A 447 -0.90 36.17 -0.07
C VAL A 447 -2.43 36.35 -0.06
N GLU A 448 -2.98 37.18 -0.95
CA GLU A 448 -4.42 37.46 -0.96
C GLU A 448 -5.24 36.26 -1.47
N LYS A 449 -4.75 35.52 -2.47
CA LYS A 449 -5.39 34.27 -2.92
C LYS A 449 -5.37 33.21 -1.81
N GLY A 450 -4.23 33.07 -1.12
CA GLY A 450 -4.08 32.15 0.00
C GLY A 450 -5.06 32.45 1.14
N LYS A 451 -5.22 33.73 1.52
CA LYS A 451 -6.24 34.16 2.50
C LYS A 451 -7.67 33.82 2.06
N ALA A 452 -7.99 34.02 0.78
CA ALA A 452 -9.32 33.70 0.25
C ALA A 452 -9.61 32.20 0.31
N ILE A 453 -8.64 31.36 -0.05
CA ILE A 453 -8.73 29.89 0.04
C ILE A 453 -8.89 29.47 1.49
N PHE A 454 -8.09 30.02 2.41
CA PHE A 454 -8.18 29.71 3.84
C PHE A 454 -9.53 30.12 4.45
N LYS A 455 -10.11 31.24 4.00
CA LYS A 455 -11.46 31.64 4.39
C LYS A 455 -12.51 30.63 3.91
N THR A 456 -12.35 30.13 2.69
CA THR A 456 -13.23 29.10 2.10
C THR A 456 -13.17 27.80 2.89
N LEU A 457 -11.96 27.37 3.28
CA LEU A 457 -11.73 26.23 4.16
C LEU A 457 -12.47 26.40 5.51
N ASN A 458 -12.33 27.56 6.17
CA ASN A 458 -13.02 27.83 7.44
C ASN A 458 -14.55 27.84 7.34
N SER A 459 -15.10 28.17 6.18
CA SER A 459 -16.55 28.12 5.94
C SER A 459 -17.07 26.75 5.53
N ASN A 460 -16.18 25.80 5.18
CA ASN A 460 -16.58 24.47 4.73
C ASN A 460 -16.85 23.57 5.94
N SER A 461 -18.08 23.07 6.07
CA SER A 461 -18.47 22.20 7.19
C SER A 461 -17.89 20.79 7.12
N MET A 462 -17.38 20.36 5.96
CA MET A 462 -16.87 19.00 5.75
C MET A 462 -15.39 18.84 6.12
N VAL A 463 -14.59 19.92 6.05
CA VAL A 463 -13.14 19.86 6.31
C VAL A 463 -12.80 20.82 7.44
N ARG A 464 -12.18 20.32 8.50
CA ARG A 464 -11.74 21.15 9.64
C ARG A 464 -10.29 21.60 9.43
N PRO A 465 -9.96 22.88 9.65
CA PRO A 465 -8.58 23.35 9.63
C PRO A 465 -7.73 22.62 10.67
N THR A 466 -6.60 22.09 10.22
CA THR A 466 -5.58 21.41 11.04
C THR A 466 -4.32 22.26 11.18
N ALA A 467 -3.40 21.86 12.05
CA ALA A 467 -2.16 22.60 12.29
C ALA A 467 -1.34 22.83 11.01
N GLU A 468 -1.36 21.88 10.06
CA GLU A 468 -0.68 22.00 8.77
C GLU A 468 -1.22 23.13 7.90
N HIS A 469 -2.55 23.32 7.87
CA HIS A 469 -3.16 24.45 7.16
C HIS A 469 -2.72 25.80 7.75
N TYR A 470 -2.65 25.88 9.09
CA TYR A 470 -2.12 27.06 9.77
C TYR A 470 -0.62 27.24 9.50
N ALA A 471 0.16 26.17 9.41
CA ALA A 471 1.57 26.23 9.07
C ALA A 471 1.78 26.83 7.67
N CYS A 472 0.98 26.45 6.67
CA CYS A 472 1.01 27.07 5.34
C CYS A 472 0.70 28.58 5.41
N MET A 473 -0.27 29.00 6.21
CA MET A 473 -0.60 30.42 6.40
C MET A 473 0.52 31.20 7.11
N VAL A 474 1.15 30.60 8.12
CA VAL A 474 2.29 31.18 8.84
C VAL A 474 3.50 31.29 7.94
N ASP A 475 3.82 30.26 7.15
CA ASP A 475 4.90 30.27 6.15
C ASP A 475 4.65 31.38 5.11
N MET A 476 3.43 31.49 4.58
CA MET A 476 3.04 32.49 3.59
C MET A 476 3.17 33.93 4.13
N LEU A 477 2.58 34.20 5.30
CA LEU A 477 2.66 35.53 5.92
C LEU A 477 4.08 35.87 6.35
N GLY A 478 4.80 34.88 6.89
CA GLY A 478 6.18 35.01 7.31
C GLY A 478 7.10 35.38 6.14
N ARG A 479 6.97 34.71 4.99
CA ARG A 479 7.70 35.04 3.76
C ARG A 479 7.39 36.43 3.25
N ALA A 480 6.12 36.85 3.31
CA ALA A 480 5.68 38.19 2.96
C ALA A 480 6.12 39.29 3.96
N GLY A 481 6.87 38.95 5.01
CA GLY A 481 7.35 39.90 6.02
C GLY A 481 6.30 40.31 7.05
N GLN A 482 5.11 39.71 7.02
CA GLN A 482 4.02 39.97 7.96
C GLN A 482 4.13 39.08 9.20
N ILE A 483 5.30 39.07 9.84
CA ILE A 483 5.63 38.14 10.94
C ILE A 483 4.72 38.36 12.16
N GLU A 484 4.35 39.59 12.45
CA GLU A 484 3.46 39.93 13.55
C GLU A 484 2.06 39.33 13.35
N LYS A 485 1.55 39.35 12.10
CA LYS A 485 0.28 38.69 11.75
C LYS A 485 0.39 37.18 11.76
N ALA A 486 1.53 36.62 11.33
CA ALA A 486 1.79 35.19 11.44
C ALA A 486 1.73 34.73 12.92
N MET A 487 2.34 35.50 13.83
CA MET A 487 2.26 35.26 15.27
C MET A 487 0.84 35.42 15.82
N GLU A 488 0.05 36.36 15.29
CA GLU A 488 -1.36 36.51 15.65
C GLU A 488 -2.19 35.28 15.27
N ILE A 489 -1.97 34.71 14.09
CA ILE A 489 -2.63 33.46 13.66
C ILE A 489 -2.32 32.32 14.64
N ILE A 490 -1.05 32.15 15.03
CA ILE A 490 -0.63 31.10 15.97
C ILE A 490 -1.31 31.26 17.34
N ARG A 491 -1.57 32.50 17.77
CA ARG A 491 -2.28 32.75 19.04
C ARG A 491 -3.78 32.47 18.95
N LYS A 492 -4.38 32.60 17.76
CA LYS A 492 -5.83 32.50 17.54
C LYS A 492 -6.28 31.13 17.02
N MET A 493 -5.36 30.28 16.58
CA MET A 493 -5.72 28.96 16.05
C MET A 493 -6.38 28.08 17.13
N PRO A 494 -7.43 27.30 16.79
CA PRO A 494 -8.19 26.50 17.74
C PRO A 494 -7.50 25.17 18.09
N VAL A 495 -6.42 24.83 17.40
CA VAL A 495 -5.61 23.61 17.60
C VAL A 495 -4.23 24.00 18.12
N GLU A 496 -3.57 23.12 18.87
CA GLU A 496 -2.22 23.42 19.37
C GLU A 496 -1.21 23.51 18.22
N ALA A 497 -0.31 24.49 18.29
CA ALA A 497 0.73 24.70 17.29
C ALA A 497 1.84 23.65 17.45
N ASP A 498 2.05 22.86 16.38
CA ASP A 498 3.05 21.81 16.30
C ASP A 498 4.43 22.34 15.84
N ALA A 499 5.38 21.41 15.66
CA ALA A 499 6.73 21.75 15.25
C ALA A 499 6.80 22.36 13.83
N VAL A 500 5.84 22.04 12.95
CA VAL A 500 5.81 22.57 11.58
C VAL A 500 5.44 24.05 11.60
N VAL A 501 4.41 24.43 12.39
CA VAL A 501 3.97 25.82 12.55
C VAL A 501 5.09 26.69 13.12
N TRP A 502 5.70 26.27 14.23
CA TRP A 502 6.80 27.03 14.85
C TRP A 502 8.05 27.05 13.97
N GLY A 503 8.34 25.97 13.25
CA GLY A 503 9.43 25.89 12.29
C GLY A 503 9.27 26.87 11.13
N ALA A 504 8.05 27.00 10.59
CA ALA A 504 7.72 27.98 9.55
C ALA A 504 7.96 29.42 10.04
N LEU A 505 7.49 29.76 11.25
CA LEU A 505 7.72 31.07 11.85
C LEU A 505 9.21 31.35 12.06
N LEU A 506 9.97 30.39 12.60
CA LEU A 506 11.40 30.52 12.83
C LEU A 506 12.17 30.73 11.51
N GLY A 507 11.78 30.01 10.47
CA GLY A 507 12.30 30.17 9.11
C GLY A 507 12.08 31.59 8.55
N ALA A 508 10.88 32.14 8.75
CA ALA A 508 10.56 33.52 8.36
C ALA A 508 11.36 34.56 9.16
N CYS A 509 11.52 34.36 10.47
CA CYS A 509 12.30 35.27 11.31
C CYS A 509 13.78 35.36 10.89
N ARG A 510 14.35 34.27 10.35
CA ARG A 510 15.70 34.30 9.74
C ARG A 510 15.77 35.26 8.55
N ILE A 511 14.77 35.22 7.67
CA ILE A 511 14.73 36.04 6.45
C ILE A 511 14.59 37.52 6.81
N HIS A 512 13.67 37.84 7.72
CA HIS A 512 13.33 39.23 8.09
C HIS A 512 14.08 39.74 9.33
N LYS A 513 15.05 38.98 9.84
CA LYS A 513 15.93 39.37 10.96
C LYS A 513 15.17 39.74 12.26
N LYS A 514 14.05 39.06 12.56
CA LYS A 514 13.22 39.28 13.76
C LYS A 514 13.62 38.35 14.91
N VAL A 515 14.57 38.78 15.73
CA VAL A 515 15.21 37.96 16.78
C VAL A 515 14.26 37.54 17.88
N GLU A 516 13.51 38.48 18.45
CA GLU A 516 12.68 38.23 19.63
C GLU A 516 11.65 37.14 19.36
N ILE A 517 11.03 37.17 18.17
CA ILE A 517 10.06 36.15 17.75
C ILE A 517 10.76 34.82 17.43
N ALA A 518 11.98 34.85 16.87
CA ALA A 518 12.78 33.65 16.65
C ALA A 518 13.11 32.91 17.96
N GLU A 519 13.49 33.65 19.02
CA GLU A 519 13.79 33.07 20.34
C GLU A 519 12.56 32.39 20.95
N ILE A 520 11.38 33.00 20.81
CA ILE A 520 10.10 32.40 21.25
C ILE A 520 9.82 31.11 20.47
N ALA A 521 9.90 31.16 19.13
CA ALA A 521 9.63 30.00 18.27
C ALA A 521 10.57 28.83 18.57
N ALA A 522 11.88 29.11 18.73
CA ALA A 522 12.87 28.10 19.08
C ALA A 522 12.63 27.49 20.46
N LYS A 523 12.24 28.30 21.46
CA LYS A 523 11.89 27.79 22.80
C LYS A 523 10.66 26.89 22.77
N LYS A 524 9.67 27.19 21.92
CA LYS A 524 8.49 26.34 21.72
C LYS A 524 8.83 25.03 21.02
N LEU A 525 9.66 25.08 19.98
CA LEU A 525 10.18 23.87 19.31
C LEU A 525 10.95 22.96 20.27
N LEU A 526 11.71 23.52 21.21
CA LEU A 526 12.41 22.77 22.25
C LEU A 526 11.47 21.98 23.18
N GLN A 527 10.28 22.51 23.45
CA GLN A 527 9.28 21.84 24.28
C GLN A 527 8.61 20.69 23.53
N LEU A 528 8.46 20.81 22.21
CA LEU A 528 7.79 19.82 21.36
C LEU A 528 8.75 18.69 20.93
N GLU A 529 9.98 19.04 20.55
CA GLU A 529 10.95 18.10 19.95
C GLU A 529 12.32 18.26 20.61
N ALA A 530 12.47 17.67 21.81
CA ALA A 530 13.71 17.80 22.60
C ALA A 530 14.95 17.20 21.91
N TRP A 531 14.77 16.29 20.96
CA TRP A 531 15.81 15.56 20.23
C TRP A 531 16.17 16.15 18.85
N ASN A 532 15.40 17.11 18.31
CA ASN A 532 15.65 17.65 16.97
C ASN A 532 16.69 18.78 17.00
N SER A 533 17.81 18.64 16.28
CA SER A 533 18.85 19.69 16.17
C SER A 533 18.50 20.82 15.22
N GLY A 534 17.55 20.61 14.29
CA GLY A 534 17.21 21.54 13.21
C GLY A 534 16.85 22.96 13.70
N PRO A 535 15.89 23.11 14.63
CA PRO A 535 15.53 24.41 15.21
C PRO A 535 16.70 25.14 15.87
N TYR A 536 17.60 24.42 16.53
CA TYR A 536 18.78 25.01 17.18
C TYR A 536 19.82 25.46 16.19
N ILE A 537 20.06 24.69 15.13
CA ILE A 537 20.95 25.10 14.05
C ILE A 537 20.39 26.36 13.41
N LEU A 538 19.08 26.43 13.17
CA LEU A 538 18.44 27.61 12.60
C LEU A 538 18.55 28.84 13.51
N LEU A 539 18.34 28.70 14.82
CA LEU A 539 18.54 29.79 15.79
C LEU A 539 20.02 30.20 15.89
N SER A 540 20.95 29.23 15.94
CA SER A 540 22.39 29.48 15.91
C SER A 540 22.77 30.30 14.68
N ASN A 541 22.18 29.98 13.53
CA ASN A 541 22.43 30.66 12.28
C ASN A 541 21.90 32.10 12.30
N ILE A 542 20.75 32.34 12.94
CA ILE A 542 20.20 33.69 13.15
C ILE A 542 21.13 34.52 14.04
N TYR A 543 21.63 33.97 15.15
CA TYR A 543 22.59 34.67 16.02
C TYR A 543 23.91 34.97 15.31
N ALA A 544 24.44 34.01 14.55
CA ALA A 544 25.68 34.19 13.77
C ALA A 544 25.52 35.31 12.73
N ALA A 545 24.39 35.34 12.01
CA ALA A 545 24.09 36.40 11.03
C ALA A 545 23.98 37.82 11.64
N MET A 546 23.88 37.91 12.97
CA MET A 546 23.78 39.16 13.71
C MET A 546 25.03 39.47 14.55
N GLY A 547 26.09 38.66 14.41
CA GLY A 547 27.34 38.83 15.16
C GLY A 547 27.24 38.48 16.65
N ARG A 548 26.16 37.84 17.12
CA ARG A 548 25.98 37.40 18.52
C ARG A 548 26.73 36.10 18.82
N TRP A 549 28.06 36.10 18.66
CA TRP A 549 28.89 34.89 18.75
C TRP A 549 28.91 34.23 20.14
N GLU A 550 28.74 35.01 21.21
CA GLU A 550 28.61 34.46 22.56
C GLU A 550 27.39 33.55 22.70
N ASP A 551 26.25 33.94 22.12
CA ASP A 551 25.01 33.17 22.19
C ASP A 551 25.07 31.94 21.28
N VAL A 552 25.78 32.04 20.14
CA VAL A 552 26.14 30.88 19.31
C VAL A 552 26.97 29.87 20.12
N ALA A 553 27.98 30.32 20.85
CA ALA A 553 28.83 29.45 21.67
C ALA A 553 28.03 28.76 22.79
N LYS A 554 27.16 29.50 23.49
CA LYS A 554 26.24 28.95 24.50
C LYS A 554 25.33 27.88 23.90
N LEU A 555 24.75 28.15 22.73
CA LEU A 555 23.82 27.23 22.06
C LEU A 555 24.52 25.96 21.57
N ARG A 556 25.73 26.08 21.00
CA ARG A 556 26.56 24.94 20.57
C ARG A 556 26.97 24.06 21.75
N LYS A 557 27.33 24.65 22.88
CA LYS A 557 27.63 23.91 24.13
C LYS A 557 26.41 23.16 24.66
N ALA A 558 25.22 23.77 24.57
CA ALA A 558 23.98 23.10 24.95
C ALA A 558 23.62 21.93 24.02
N LEU A 559 23.93 22.04 22.72
CA LEU A 559 23.73 20.97 21.73
C LEU A 559 24.69 19.79 21.96
N SER A 560 25.97 20.05 22.26
CA SER A 560 26.95 18.98 22.48
C SER A 560 26.64 18.14 23.73
N LEU A 561 26.07 18.77 24.77
CA LEU A 561 25.63 18.08 25.99
C LEU A 561 24.43 17.12 25.75
N ARG A 562 23.71 17.28 24.64
CA ARG A 562 22.49 16.50 24.34
C ARG A 562 22.71 15.39 23.32
N SER A 563 23.95 15.15 22.90
CA SER A 563 24.33 14.08 21.95
C SER A 563 23.52 14.10 20.63
N VAL A 564 23.02 15.26 20.21
CA VAL A 564 22.20 15.36 18.99
C VAL A 564 23.12 15.44 17.78
N SER A 565 22.95 14.52 16.83
CA SER A 565 23.75 14.49 15.60
C SER A 565 23.29 15.56 14.61
N LYS A 566 24.24 16.12 13.86
CA LYS A 566 24.00 17.07 12.76
C LYS A 566 23.98 16.27 11.46
N SER A 567 22.88 16.33 10.71
CA SER A 567 22.86 15.81 9.34
C SER A 567 23.70 16.72 8.43
N PRO A 568 24.73 16.22 7.73
CA PRO A 568 25.48 17.03 6.78
C PRO A 568 24.61 17.41 5.59
N GLY A 569 24.85 18.60 5.03
CA GLY A 569 24.24 18.99 3.76
C GLY A 569 24.87 18.18 2.64
N CYS A 570 24.06 17.41 1.93
CA CYS A 570 24.48 16.62 0.79
C CYS A 570 23.67 17.00 -0.45
N SER A 571 24.36 17.00 -1.58
CA SER A 571 23.74 17.11 -2.89
C SER A 571 24.10 15.90 -3.74
N TRP A 572 23.20 15.44 -4.60
CA TRP A 572 23.45 14.29 -5.46
C TRP A 572 22.83 14.44 -6.85
N ILE A 573 23.37 13.66 -7.79
CA ILE A 573 22.98 13.63 -9.19
C ILE A 573 23.05 12.19 -9.72
N GLU A 574 22.06 11.78 -10.52
CA GLU A 574 22.07 10.50 -11.24
C GLU A 574 22.70 10.70 -12.63
N VAL A 575 23.82 10.02 -12.89
CA VAL A 575 24.51 10.01 -14.19
C VAL A 575 24.83 8.56 -14.54
N ASP A 576 24.53 8.14 -15.78
CA ASP A 576 24.78 6.78 -16.26
C ASP A 576 24.27 5.67 -15.30
N LYS A 577 23.08 5.89 -14.71
CA LYS A 577 22.41 5.01 -13.74
C LYS A 577 23.12 4.87 -12.39
N THR A 578 24.11 5.70 -12.11
CA THR A 578 24.84 5.74 -10.83
C THR A 578 24.51 7.06 -10.11
N VAL A 579 24.28 6.99 -8.80
CA VAL A 579 24.05 8.17 -7.96
C VAL A 579 25.39 8.66 -7.43
N HIS A 580 25.77 9.89 -7.78
CA HIS A 580 26.97 10.56 -7.31
C HIS A 580 26.62 11.55 -6.21
N MET A 581 27.19 11.36 -5.02
CA MET A 581 26.94 12.20 -3.84
C MET A 581 28.10 13.15 -3.56
N PHE A 582 27.74 14.36 -3.12
CA PHE A 582 28.65 15.44 -2.76
C PHE A 582 28.28 15.97 -1.38
N THR A 583 29.26 16.16 -0.51
CA THR A 583 29.08 16.71 0.84
C THR A 583 30.01 17.90 1.06
N GLY A 584 29.53 18.95 1.74
CA GLY A 584 30.40 20.05 2.14
C GLY A 584 31.34 19.62 3.28
N GLY A 585 32.66 19.63 3.03
CA GLY A 585 33.73 19.25 3.98
C GLY A 585 34.45 17.94 3.63
N ASP A 586 35.52 17.61 4.37
CA ASP A 586 36.54 16.59 4.06
C ASP A 586 36.09 15.10 4.15
N ILE A 587 34.79 14.82 4.29
CA ILE A 587 34.32 13.48 4.70
C ILE A 587 34.28 12.48 3.53
N MET A 588 34.02 12.94 2.30
CA MET A 588 33.93 12.08 1.10
C MET A 588 34.44 12.84 -0.13
N VAL A 589 35.64 12.51 -0.60
CA VAL A 589 36.21 13.08 -1.83
C VAL A 589 35.72 12.24 -3.01
N HIS A 590 35.01 12.88 -3.94
CA HIS A 590 34.54 12.22 -5.15
C HIS A 590 35.74 11.70 -6.00
N PRO A 591 35.66 10.50 -6.62
CA PRO A 591 36.79 9.95 -7.40
C PRO A 591 37.33 10.88 -8.49
N GLU A 592 36.45 11.71 -9.07
CA GLU A 592 36.79 12.70 -10.10
C GLU A 592 36.94 14.13 -9.57
N HIS A 593 37.34 14.31 -8.31
CA HIS A 593 37.40 15.61 -7.66
C HIS A 593 38.27 16.64 -8.41
N GLU A 594 39.42 16.24 -8.95
CA GLU A 594 40.33 17.15 -9.68
C GLU A 594 39.66 17.80 -10.90
N ILE A 595 38.94 17.01 -11.70
CA ILE A 595 38.24 17.51 -12.89
C ILE A 595 37.10 18.43 -12.49
N ILE A 596 36.38 18.10 -11.40
CA ILE A 596 35.31 18.94 -10.86
C ILE A 596 35.86 20.26 -10.34
N ALA A 597 36.99 20.25 -9.63
CA ALA A 597 37.65 21.46 -9.12
C ALA A 597 38.05 22.42 -10.25
N CYS A 598 38.62 21.88 -11.34
CA CYS A 598 38.95 22.64 -12.54
C CYS A 598 37.70 23.25 -13.20
N MET A 599 36.60 22.50 -13.28
CA MET A 599 35.33 23.03 -13.79
C MET A 599 34.77 24.15 -12.90
N LEU A 600 34.83 24.00 -11.57
CA LEU A 600 34.42 25.06 -10.64
C LEU A 600 35.26 26.33 -10.83
N GLU A 601 36.56 26.19 -11.09
CA GLU A 601 37.48 27.30 -11.37
C GLU A 601 37.08 28.08 -12.62
N ARG A 602 36.75 27.35 -13.69
CA ARG A 602 36.22 27.93 -14.93
C ARG A 602 34.89 28.65 -14.69
N LEU A 603 33.97 28.05 -13.93
CA LEU A 603 32.67 28.64 -13.62
C LEU A 603 32.83 29.93 -12.80
N ASP A 604 33.76 29.98 -11.84
CA ASP A 604 34.03 31.19 -11.07
C ASP A 604 34.57 32.33 -11.94
N GLY A 605 35.41 32.02 -12.94
CA GLY A 605 35.85 33.00 -13.94
C GLY A 605 34.67 33.62 -14.70
N LEU A 606 33.77 32.78 -15.22
CA LEU A 606 32.56 33.22 -15.92
C LEU A 606 31.63 34.03 -15.02
N LEU A 607 31.45 33.59 -13.77
CA LEU A 607 30.62 34.30 -12.79
C LEU A 607 31.17 35.72 -12.54
N LYS A 608 32.49 35.87 -12.38
CA LYS A 608 33.13 37.19 -12.21
C LYS A 608 32.91 38.11 -13.40
N GLU A 609 33.04 37.60 -14.63
CA GLU A 609 32.75 38.37 -15.86
C GLU A 609 31.29 38.84 -15.93
N MET A 610 30.37 38.06 -15.34
CA MET A 610 28.95 38.40 -15.24
C MET A 610 28.61 39.31 -14.06
N GLY A 611 29.60 39.78 -13.30
CA GLY A 611 29.41 40.70 -12.16
C GLY A 611 28.91 40.03 -10.88
N TYR A 612 29.06 38.71 -10.76
CA TYR A 612 28.70 37.99 -9.53
C TYR A 612 29.65 38.34 -8.38
N THR A 613 29.07 38.63 -7.22
CA THR A 613 29.80 38.86 -5.96
C THR A 613 29.34 37.84 -4.92
N PRO A 614 30.25 37.04 -4.32
CA PRO A 614 29.88 36.08 -3.29
C PRO A 614 29.27 36.74 -2.06
N ASP A 615 28.11 36.25 -1.61
CA ASP A 615 27.50 36.72 -0.37
C ASP A 615 28.04 35.92 0.81
N LEU A 616 29.04 36.50 1.48
CA LEU A 616 29.74 35.90 2.62
C LEU A 616 28.84 35.71 3.86
N SER A 617 27.67 36.36 3.91
CA SER A 617 26.72 36.21 5.03
C SER A 617 26.15 34.80 5.16
N TYR A 618 26.22 33.99 4.09
CA TYR A 618 25.79 32.60 4.10
C TYR A 618 26.83 31.63 4.69
N VAL A 619 28.06 32.07 4.95
CA VAL A 619 29.07 31.26 5.64
C VAL A 619 29.08 31.59 7.12
N LEU A 620 28.40 30.76 7.90
CA LEU A 620 28.15 30.96 9.33
C LEU A 620 29.27 30.39 10.23
N HIS A 621 30.49 30.38 9.69
CA HIS A 621 31.72 29.99 10.40
C HIS A 621 32.56 31.23 10.66
N ASP A 622 33.19 31.28 11.83
CA ASP A 622 34.11 32.34 12.22
C ASP A 622 35.48 32.07 11.61
N VAL A 623 35.60 32.38 10.32
CA VAL A 623 36.82 32.24 9.51
C VAL A 623 37.00 33.52 8.70
N ASP A 624 38.22 33.75 8.20
CA ASP A 624 38.52 34.91 7.35
C ASP A 624 37.69 34.91 6.05
N GLU A 625 37.62 36.07 5.38
CA GLU A 625 36.80 36.26 4.19
C GLU A 625 37.25 35.38 3.00
N GLU A 626 38.56 35.08 2.91
CA GLU A 626 39.13 34.24 1.85
C GLU A 626 38.68 32.78 2.00
N GLN A 627 38.71 32.25 3.21
CA GLN A 627 38.20 30.93 3.55
C GLN A 627 36.67 30.86 3.41
N LYS A 628 35.93 31.94 3.69
CA LYS A 628 34.48 32.00 3.41
C LYS A 628 34.19 31.87 1.92
N MET A 629 34.93 32.60 1.07
CA MET A 629 34.80 32.47 -0.39
C MET A 629 35.10 31.05 -0.87
N LEU A 630 36.16 30.43 -0.35
CA LEU A 630 36.52 29.06 -0.69
C LEU A 630 35.42 28.06 -0.29
N ASN A 631 34.84 28.21 0.90
CA ASN A 631 33.76 27.36 1.37
C ASN A 631 32.52 27.44 0.45
N LEU A 632 32.13 28.65 0.03
CA LEU A 632 31.00 28.85 -0.90
C LEU A 632 31.25 28.16 -2.25
N ARG A 633 32.48 28.25 -2.78
CA ARG A 633 32.87 27.59 -4.04
C ARG A 633 32.67 26.08 -3.99
N TYR A 634 33.02 25.46 -2.87
CA TYR A 634 32.94 24.01 -2.67
C TYR A 634 31.66 23.53 -1.98
N HIS A 635 30.62 24.35 -1.95
CA HIS A 635 29.30 23.88 -1.55
C HIS A 635 28.83 22.71 -2.43
N SER A 636 28.19 21.73 -1.79
CA SER A 636 27.78 20.47 -2.44
C SER A 636 26.94 20.68 -3.70
N GLU A 637 26.11 21.73 -3.73
CA GLU A 637 25.28 22.07 -4.88
C GLU A 637 26.11 22.46 -6.10
N ARG A 638 27.16 23.27 -5.89
CA ARG A 638 28.04 23.72 -6.97
C ARG A 638 28.86 22.57 -7.52
N GLN A 639 29.37 21.70 -6.63
CA GLN A 639 30.08 20.49 -7.04
C GLN A 639 29.20 19.58 -7.89
N ALA A 640 27.96 19.34 -7.46
CA ALA A 640 27.00 18.52 -8.20
C ALA A 640 26.64 19.13 -9.57
N VAL A 641 26.43 20.46 -9.64
CA VAL A 641 26.18 21.16 -10.91
C VAL A 641 27.40 21.10 -11.83
N ALA A 642 28.61 21.32 -11.31
CA ALA A 642 29.84 21.24 -12.08
C ALA A 642 30.06 19.84 -12.66
N PHE A 643 29.85 18.80 -11.86
CA PHE A 643 29.87 17.41 -12.33
C PHE A 643 28.80 17.14 -13.39
N GLY A 644 27.58 17.66 -13.18
CA GLY A 644 26.50 17.57 -14.15
C GLY A 644 26.84 18.22 -15.50
N LEU A 645 27.51 19.37 -15.50
CA LEU A 645 27.97 20.03 -16.73
C LEU A 645 29.04 19.23 -17.48
N LEU A 646 29.84 18.44 -16.76
CA LEU A 646 30.89 17.60 -17.36
C LEU A 646 30.33 16.31 -17.98
N LYS A 647 29.31 15.70 -17.34
CA LYS A 647 28.88 14.34 -17.69
C LYS A 647 27.51 14.26 -18.38
N VAL A 648 26.61 15.19 -18.12
CA VAL A 648 25.27 15.17 -18.72
C VAL A 648 25.36 15.68 -20.16
N ARG A 649 24.91 14.85 -21.11
CA ARG A 649 24.91 15.16 -22.56
C ARG A 649 24.35 16.53 -22.87
N GLU A 650 25.04 17.30 -23.72
CA GLU A 650 24.56 18.60 -24.23
C GLU A 650 23.10 18.54 -24.74
N GLY A 651 22.37 19.64 -24.63
CA GLY A 651 20.89 19.70 -24.72
C GLY A 651 20.06 19.25 -23.50
N MET A 652 20.49 18.27 -22.69
CA MET A 652 19.67 17.74 -21.57
C MET A 652 19.68 18.56 -20.26
N PRO A 653 18.56 18.73 -19.53
CA PRO A 653 18.57 19.41 -18.23
C PRO A 653 19.41 18.67 -17.18
N ILE A 654 20.19 19.42 -16.39
CA ILE A 654 20.95 18.88 -15.25
C ILE A 654 20.01 18.81 -14.04
N ARG A 655 19.90 17.66 -13.38
CA ARG A 655 19.03 17.46 -12.22
C ARG A 655 19.87 17.23 -10.97
N VAL A 656 19.79 18.15 -10.01
CA VAL A 656 20.51 18.06 -8.72
C VAL A 656 19.49 18.00 -7.60
N MET A 657 19.75 17.15 -6.61
CA MET A 657 18.92 17.00 -5.43
C MET A 657 19.72 17.40 -4.20
N LYS A 658 19.09 18.02 -3.22
CA LYS A 658 19.71 18.43 -1.95
C LYS A 658 18.77 18.10 -0.79
N ASN A 659 19.33 17.52 0.27
CA ASN A 659 18.57 17.15 1.47
C ASN A 659 18.18 18.34 2.36
N LEU A 660 18.90 19.47 2.23
CA LEU A 660 18.65 20.72 2.95
C LEU A 660 18.21 21.82 1.98
N ARG A 661 17.70 22.91 2.53
CA ARG A 661 17.43 24.13 1.75
C ARG A 661 18.70 24.66 1.10
N ILE A 662 18.61 25.05 -0.17
CA ILE A 662 19.74 25.65 -0.91
C ILE A 662 20.19 26.96 -0.25
N CYS A 663 21.50 27.24 -0.28
CA CYS A 663 22.04 28.50 0.25
C CYS A 663 21.76 29.67 -0.71
N GLY A 664 21.64 30.91 -0.21
CA GLY A 664 21.21 32.02 -1.07
C GLY A 664 22.23 32.40 -2.13
N ASP A 665 23.48 32.42 -1.73
CA ASP A 665 24.62 32.55 -2.62
C ASP A 665 24.65 31.47 -3.73
N CYS A 666 24.41 30.20 -3.36
CA CYS A 666 24.37 29.06 -4.26
C CYS A 666 23.26 29.21 -5.30
N HIS A 667 22.08 29.66 -4.86
CA HIS A 667 20.93 29.91 -5.74
C HIS A 667 21.27 30.98 -6.79
N SER A 668 21.85 32.11 -6.37
CA SER A 668 22.27 33.19 -7.27
C SER A 668 23.36 32.76 -8.25
N ALA A 669 24.37 32.04 -7.75
CA ALA A 669 25.45 31.53 -8.59
C ALA A 669 24.95 30.52 -9.63
N ILE A 670 24.13 29.55 -9.23
CA ILE A 670 23.57 28.54 -10.15
C ILE A 670 22.66 29.18 -11.20
N ASN A 671 21.90 30.22 -10.84
CA ASN A 671 21.10 30.98 -11.79
C ASN A 671 21.96 31.62 -12.89
N LEU A 672 23.09 32.22 -12.51
CA LEU A 672 24.04 32.79 -13.47
C LEU A 672 24.78 31.71 -14.27
N ILE A 673 25.15 30.59 -13.66
CA ILE A 673 25.73 29.43 -14.35
C ILE A 673 24.78 28.91 -15.43
N ALA A 674 23.49 28.77 -15.12
CA ALA A 674 22.47 28.34 -16.08
C ALA A 674 22.39 29.28 -17.29
N LYS A 675 22.54 30.60 -17.07
CA LYS A 675 22.62 31.60 -18.14
C LYS A 675 23.91 31.49 -18.95
N ALA A 676 25.07 31.43 -18.28
CA ALA A 676 26.38 31.41 -18.93
C ALA A 676 26.57 30.16 -19.80
N MET A 677 26.09 29.02 -19.32
CA MET A 677 26.22 27.73 -20.00
C MET A 677 25.06 27.43 -20.96
N ALA A 678 24.10 28.36 -21.11
CA ALA A 678 22.86 28.17 -21.88
C ALA A 678 22.18 26.82 -21.54
N ARG A 679 22.11 26.50 -20.24
CA ARG A 679 21.79 25.18 -19.72
C ARG A 679 20.70 25.23 -18.69
N GLU A 680 19.66 24.40 -18.85
CA GLU A 680 18.64 24.25 -17.82
C GLU A 680 19.19 23.40 -16.65
N ILE A 681 19.07 23.95 -15.44
CA ILE A 681 19.45 23.28 -14.20
C ILE A 681 18.21 23.20 -13.32
N ILE A 682 17.81 21.97 -12.99
CA ILE A 682 16.68 21.66 -12.12
C ILE A 682 17.26 21.22 -10.78
N LEU A 683 17.12 22.04 -9.75
CA LEU A 683 17.61 21.73 -8.42
C LEU A 683 16.45 21.56 -7.45
N ARG A 684 16.31 20.39 -6.85
CA ARG A 684 15.35 20.14 -5.77
C ARG A 684 16.05 20.30 -4.42
N ASP A 685 15.60 21.21 -3.59
CA ASP A 685 15.98 21.27 -2.19
C ASP A 685 15.02 20.45 -1.31
N ALA A 686 15.13 20.54 0.02
CA ALA A 686 14.30 19.79 0.95
C ALA A 686 12.80 19.81 0.61
N ASN A 687 12.28 20.96 0.13
CA ASN A 687 10.83 21.18 -0.02
C ASN A 687 10.40 21.66 -1.41
N ARG A 688 11.32 22.09 -2.29
CA ARG A 688 10.98 22.76 -3.56
C ARG A 688 11.95 22.48 -4.69
N PHE A 689 11.48 22.68 -5.90
CA PHE A 689 12.29 22.76 -7.10
C PHE A 689 12.57 24.19 -7.52
N HIS A 690 13.81 24.39 -7.95
CA HIS A 690 14.32 25.59 -8.57
C HIS A 690 14.70 25.24 -10.01
N HIS A 691 13.92 25.76 -10.97
CA HIS A 691 14.19 25.58 -12.40
C HIS A 691 14.94 26.81 -12.89
N PHE A 692 16.26 26.68 -13.04
CA PHE A 692 17.13 27.74 -13.53
C PHE A 692 17.26 27.67 -15.04
N LYS A 693 16.79 28.70 -15.74
CA LYS A 693 16.82 28.78 -17.20
C LYS A 693 16.99 30.23 -17.66
N GLY A 694 18.02 30.48 -18.46
CA GLY A 694 18.28 31.80 -19.04
C GLY A 694 18.52 32.92 -18.01
N GLY A 695 18.97 32.57 -16.80
CA GLY A 695 19.17 33.53 -15.70
C GLY A 695 17.91 33.87 -14.91
N ASN A 696 16.84 33.09 -15.08
CA ASN A 696 15.65 33.16 -14.25
C ASN A 696 15.46 31.84 -13.50
N CYS A 697 14.92 31.93 -12.28
CA CYS A 697 14.48 30.76 -11.51
C CYS A 697 12.94 30.71 -11.42
N SER A 698 12.34 29.52 -11.44
CA SER A 698 10.90 29.32 -11.25
C SER A 698 10.35 29.93 -9.94
N CYS A 699 11.18 30.10 -8.92
CA CYS A 699 10.78 30.72 -7.66
C CYS A 699 10.63 32.26 -7.73
N ARG A 700 11.06 32.90 -8.83
CA ARG A 700 11.03 34.37 -9.00
C ARG A 700 11.67 35.15 -7.85
N GLU A 701 12.76 34.61 -7.29
CA GLU A 701 13.46 35.15 -6.13
C GLU A 701 12.63 35.16 -4.82
N TYR A 702 11.45 34.54 -4.84
CA TYR A 702 10.54 34.41 -3.72
C TYR A 702 10.65 33.02 -3.07
N TRP A 703 11.79 32.72 -2.45
CA TRP A 703 12.05 31.37 -1.92
C TRP A 703 12.44 31.32 -0.45
#